data_AF-A0A5C6CXK4-F1
#
_entry.id   AF-A0A5C6CXK4-F1
#
_cell.length_a   1.000
_cell.length_b   1.000
_cell.length_c   1.000
_cell.angle_alpha   90.00
_cell.angle_beta   90.00
_cell.angle_gamma   90.00
#
_symmetry.space_group_name_H-M   'P 1'
#
loop_
_entity.id
_entity.type
_entity.pdbx_description
1 polymer ?
#
loop_
_entity_poly.entity_id
_entity_poly.type
_entity_poly.pdbx_seq_one_letter_code
_entity_poly.pdbx_strand_id
1 'polypeptide(L)'
;MFTRLTHAAVAFAITVVVYQVYVLLAVPLLEPNRRANLIDLAELDLAAKPRVATHKHREMLAAYFPADHWTLQKPPKSFDNGQAMILVDDYQPHESGQVRVQKCALLFFPHERVMGETPPRDAVILEAPHGAILQLDEGFLAGFKGVGRMQWAKLLGEITVRSDMREQGPQDDLLLKTRDLYVNQDLIRTDAEVEMRLGPHWGRGKILEIRLVAIERGRTSAAGPDIGGIDSLEIRQDVAAELSIGETTLLGNNDSSQETPPVEVRSQGRFKFDFSTNVASFIDQVRLKQVYSNGARNRLLCEELNLYMATDQQSVLDEESSYPTTSVAGRARTLSQLLPGTVEAHGTDLKPVELTVETHAASARCGLLRLELGPQRVTFSSQDEIELKYKGNEIHAPLVQYQAPPKASGYQIGTLLAAGNGWLKSAANSSQRVELRWTDGINMRHIQGKPVLTVRGRPRLTTSAGRLWADELEMVLRERAVDGSEEDLLPADIAPERMTARGHVDIDSTQLSGKINRLKIDVQYLPIDLSLGNASGGAPASALLGGGTNASARAYRIDGDTLDIGVIVRDAQPQISSLDVRGELEFREEAANGAGAQPLIVRGKELQIRNAETSAAKISLRGQPATITAAGMAIEAVELQVNRGTSAAKINAPGQLVLPIERDLQGQLLAQPEPLEVTWQGGMNLENDRVIFHGNVVARTSSGQLNTERLVVVLSASIQFDGTTQASQTQLTQLECWEGVSAQFIQRDAVGITSIHKMKLKSLRANQVTGLVDGNGPGVIESVHLSTSAMPGAPAAPFADVTPSTNFSAVGASRIPQNLRFLRVDFLRGVQGNLNEDRVAVEGDVKAVYGPVDSWEQTLPTQLQGSPAPDTVYIECQSLQVAQSPAARLQRDPRTGSVELLAEGHVIIEGLAGNQGTFTANAHIAKYDQQKSKFLLQGDGVRPATLTGQKSPGAQLNEQTFNSLEYNQSTDEWKATGVGRGQLNGFPGK
;
A
#
# COMPACT_ATOMS: atom_id res chain seq x y z
N MET A 1 -28.88 91.24 -34.15
CA MET A 1 -28.05 90.40 -35.05
C MET A 1 -27.00 91.20 -35.82
N PHE A 2 -27.32 92.40 -36.32
CA PHE A 2 -26.33 93.29 -36.96
C PHE A 2 -25.21 93.82 -36.05
N THR A 3 -25.43 93.89 -34.73
CA THR A 3 -24.42 94.33 -33.76
C THR A 3 -23.38 93.26 -33.41
N ARG A 4 -23.64 91.96 -33.63
CA ARG A 4 -22.66 90.90 -33.35
C ARG A 4 -21.73 90.62 -34.55
N LEU A 5 -22.21 90.87 -35.77
CA LEU A 5 -21.39 90.74 -36.98
C LEU A 5 -20.36 91.88 -37.11
N THR A 6 -20.72 93.09 -36.67
CA THR A 6 -19.79 94.23 -36.66
C THR A 6 -18.68 94.07 -35.62
N HIS A 7 -18.97 93.51 -34.44
CA HIS A 7 -17.92 93.26 -33.43
C HIS A 7 -16.96 92.13 -33.84
N ALA A 8 -17.43 91.11 -34.57
CA ALA A 8 -16.56 90.06 -35.12
C ALA A 8 -15.68 90.55 -36.28
N ALA A 9 -16.22 91.40 -37.17
CA ALA A 9 -15.45 92.02 -38.24
C ALA A 9 -14.41 93.02 -37.71
N VAL A 10 -14.75 93.78 -36.67
CA VAL A 10 -13.80 94.69 -35.99
C VAL A 10 -12.73 93.91 -35.24
N ALA A 11 -13.07 92.83 -34.54
CA ALA A 11 -12.09 91.96 -33.90
C ALA A 11 -11.12 91.33 -34.92
N PHE A 12 -11.63 90.84 -36.06
CA PHE A 12 -10.81 90.29 -37.14
C PHE A 12 -9.91 91.35 -37.78
N ALA A 13 -10.43 92.56 -38.02
CA ALA A 13 -9.62 93.67 -38.53
C ALA A 13 -8.53 94.10 -37.53
N ILE A 14 -8.81 94.11 -36.23
CA ILE A 14 -7.83 94.40 -35.19
C ILE A 14 -6.76 93.30 -35.12
N THR A 15 -7.12 92.03 -35.24
CA THR A 15 -6.13 90.93 -35.27
C THR A 15 -5.25 91.00 -36.52
N VAL A 16 -5.82 91.34 -37.68
CA VAL A 16 -5.05 91.53 -38.93
C VAL A 16 -4.12 92.74 -38.83
N VAL A 17 -4.56 93.84 -38.22
CA VAL A 17 -3.73 95.03 -38.00
C VAL A 17 -2.62 94.73 -36.98
N VAL A 18 -2.92 94.05 -35.87
CA VAL A 18 -1.90 93.64 -34.87
C VAL A 18 -0.90 92.66 -35.48
N TYR A 19 -1.34 91.74 -36.33
CA TYR A 19 -0.46 90.84 -37.07
C TYR A 19 0.41 91.59 -38.08
N GLN A 20 -0.15 92.57 -38.82
CA GLN A 20 0.62 93.44 -39.70
C GLN A 20 1.61 94.33 -38.95
N VAL A 21 1.26 94.84 -37.78
CA VAL A 21 2.15 95.60 -36.90
C VAL A 21 3.27 94.69 -36.37
N TYR A 22 2.97 93.43 -36.01
CA TYR A 22 3.97 92.43 -35.65
C TYR A 22 4.92 92.11 -36.82
N VAL A 23 4.40 91.94 -38.03
CA VAL A 23 5.21 91.72 -39.25
C VAL A 23 6.04 92.95 -39.64
N LEU A 24 5.56 94.17 -39.39
CA LEU A 24 6.27 95.40 -39.78
C LEU A 24 7.25 95.93 -38.72
N LEU A 25 7.06 95.61 -37.43
CA LEU A 25 7.95 96.09 -36.35
C LEU A 25 8.87 95.00 -35.79
N ALA A 26 8.39 93.76 -35.63
CA ALA A 26 9.17 92.70 -35.00
C ALA A 26 10.02 91.91 -35.99
N VAL A 27 9.49 91.59 -37.18
CA VAL A 27 10.22 90.81 -38.21
C VAL A 27 11.48 91.53 -38.76
N PRO A 28 11.49 92.84 -39.05
CA PRO A 28 12.70 93.49 -39.58
C PRO A 28 13.82 93.69 -38.53
N LEU A 29 13.51 93.55 -37.23
CA LEU A 29 14.49 93.64 -36.14
C LEU A 29 15.10 92.27 -35.79
N LEU A 30 14.40 91.17 -36.12
CA LEU A 30 14.80 89.78 -35.86
C LEU A 30 15.39 89.07 -37.11
N GLU A 31 15.20 89.63 -38.31
CA GLU A 31 15.83 89.16 -39.55
C GLU A 31 16.50 90.32 -40.31
N PRO A 32 17.85 90.45 -40.33
CA PRO A 32 18.51 91.38 -41.24
C PRO A 32 18.38 90.89 -42.69
N ASN A 33 17.48 91.53 -43.44
CA ASN A 33 17.28 91.37 -44.87
C ASN A 33 18.57 91.66 -45.67
N ARG A 34 19.13 90.67 -46.37
CA ARG A 34 20.00 90.91 -47.53
C ARG A 34 19.12 91.29 -48.72
N ARG A 35 19.13 92.58 -49.04
CA ARG A 35 18.63 93.11 -50.31
C ARG A 35 19.44 92.55 -51.49
N ALA A 36 18.70 92.17 -52.52
CA ALA A 36 19.19 92.05 -53.87
C ALA A 36 19.61 93.44 -54.39
N ASN A 37 20.89 93.59 -54.74
CA ASN A 37 21.35 94.65 -55.63
C ASN A 37 21.30 94.11 -57.06
N LEU A 38 20.46 94.73 -57.87
CA LEU A 38 20.60 94.78 -59.33
C LEU A 38 21.80 95.68 -59.66
N ILE A 39 22.82 95.13 -60.31
CA ILE A 39 23.73 95.89 -61.18
C ILE A 39 23.91 95.10 -62.47
N ASP A 40 23.78 95.85 -63.56
CA ASP A 40 23.92 95.53 -64.97
C ASP A 40 25.37 95.15 -65.36
N LEU A 41 25.53 94.70 -66.60
CA LEU A 41 26.75 94.62 -67.43
C LEU A 41 27.54 93.30 -67.46
N ALA A 42 27.37 92.65 -68.61
CA ALA A 42 28.40 92.28 -69.58
C ALA A 42 29.88 92.48 -69.22
N GLU A 43 30.67 91.51 -69.71
CA GLU A 43 32.14 91.47 -69.78
C GLU A 43 32.91 91.32 -68.46
N LEU A 44 33.39 90.09 -68.21
CA LEU A 44 34.83 89.82 -68.10
C LEU A 44 35.08 88.30 -68.05
N ASP A 45 35.43 87.82 -69.24
CA ASP A 45 36.48 86.86 -69.59
C ASP A 45 37.21 86.02 -68.51
N LEU A 46 37.60 84.82 -68.98
CA LEU A 46 38.66 83.91 -68.53
C LEU A 46 38.37 82.80 -67.48
N ALA A 47 38.46 81.58 -68.02
CA ALA A 47 38.87 80.31 -67.40
C ALA A 47 37.87 79.59 -66.48
N ALA A 48 36.87 78.94 -67.08
CA ALA A 48 36.06 77.92 -66.45
C ALA A 48 36.90 76.67 -66.09
N LYS A 49 37.26 76.52 -64.82
CA LYS A 49 37.54 75.21 -64.21
C LYS A 49 36.20 74.47 -64.05
N PRO A 50 36.12 73.16 -64.36
CA PRO A 50 34.88 72.40 -64.16
C PRO A 50 34.54 72.34 -62.67
N ARG A 51 33.33 72.77 -62.31
CA ARG A 51 32.77 72.59 -60.96
C ARG A 51 32.58 71.10 -60.71
N VAL A 52 33.48 70.50 -59.94
CA VAL A 52 33.29 69.16 -59.35
C VAL A 52 32.14 69.26 -58.35
N ALA A 53 31.08 68.49 -58.56
CA ALA A 53 29.93 68.45 -57.67
C ALA A 53 30.36 67.96 -56.28
N THR A 54 30.08 68.75 -55.24
CA THR A 54 30.40 68.43 -53.85
C THR A 54 29.56 67.24 -53.39
N HIS A 55 30.22 66.16 -52.96
CA HIS A 55 29.57 64.91 -52.56
C HIS A 55 29.03 65.02 -51.11
N LYS A 56 27.91 65.73 -50.95
CA LYS A 56 27.32 66.16 -49.65
C LYS A 56 27.25 65.07 -48.56
N HIS A 57 27.06 63.80 -48.92
CA HIS A 57 26.90 62.68 -47.98
C HIS A 57 28.06 61.66 -48.01
N ARG A 58 29.23 62.02 -48.57
CA ARG A 58 30.34 61.05 -48.80
C ARG A 58 30.79 60.34 -47.53
N GLU A 59 31.05 61.09 -46.45
CA GLU A 59 31.59 60.56 -45.20
C GLU A 59 30.60 59.57 -44.54
N MET A 60 29.31 59.88 -44.56
CA MET A 60 28.28 58.99 -44.00
C MET A 60 28.07 57.74 -44.85
N LEU A 61 28.03 57.86 -46.18
CA LEU A 61 27.89 56.71 -47.07
C LEU A 61 29.10 55.76 -47.00
N ALA A 62 30.30 56.30 -46.76
CA ALA A 62 31.51 55.51 -46.58
C ALA A 62 31.48 54.64 -45.31
N ALA A 63 30.59 54.92 -44.34
CA ALA A 63 30.38 54.06 -43.18
C ALA A 63 29.52 52.82 -43.48
N TYR A 64 28.70 52.84 -44.55
CA TYR A 64 27.75 51.77 -44.87
C TYR A 64 28.11 50.96 -46.10
N PHE A 65 28.88 51.54 -47.03
CA PHE A 65 29.22 50.93 -48.32
C PHE A 65 30.73 50.76 -48.48
N PRO A 66 31.19 49.70 -49.16
CA PRO A 66 32.62 49.51 -49.43
C PRO A 66 33.17 50.59 -50.39
N ALA A 67 34.48 50.81 -50.36
CA ALA A 67 35.13 51.93 -51.05
C ALA A 67 34.93 51.93 -52.59
N ASP A 68 34.67 50.77 -53.18
CA ASP A 68 34.42 50.55 -54.61
C ASP A 68 32.93 50.68 -55.00
N HIS A 69 32.03 50.91 -54.04
CA HIS A 69 30.59 51.01 -54.29
C HIS A 69 30.21 52.24 -55.14
N TRP A 70 29.20 52.09 -56.01
CA TRP A 70 28.81 53.12 -57.00
C TRP A 70 28.41 54.46 -56.37
N THR A 71 27.83 54.43 -55.16
CA THR A 71 27.44 55.63 -54.39
C THR A 71 28.63 56.45 -53.89
N LEU A 72 29.85 55.92 -53.93
CA LEU A 72 31.09 56.60 -53.56
C LEU A 72 31.98 56.95 -54.78
N GLN A 73 31.75 56.31 -55.92
CA GLN A 73 32.48 56.60 -57.17
C GLN A 73 31.99 57.90 -57.82
N LYS A 74 30.67 58.12 -57.86
CA LYS A 74 30.02 59.32 -58.39
C LYS A 74 28.94 59.79 -57.41
N PRO A 75 28.71 61.12 -57.27
CA PRO A 75 27.68 61.63 -56.36
C PRO A 75 26.29 61.14 -56.80
N PRO A 76 25.61 60.30 -56.00
CA PRO A 76 24.29 59.78 -56.35
C PRO A 76 23.22 60.87 -56.15
N LYS A 77 22.09 60.74 -56.82
CA LYS A 77 20.91 61.55 -56.50
C LYS A 77 20.31 60.98 -55.21
N SER A 78 20.19 61.84 -54.19
CA SER A 78 19.73 61.45 -52.85
C SER A 78 18.41 62.13 -52.52
N PHE A 79 17.49 61.35 -51.97
CA PHE A 79 16.23 61.83 -51.37
C PHE A 79 16.26 61.45 -49.90
N ASP A 80 16.23 62.45 -49.03
CA ASP A 80 16.43 62.28 -47.59
C ASP A 80 15.32 63.00 -46.83
N ASN A 81 14.62 62.27 -45.96
CA ASN A 81 13.57 62.79 -45.08
C ASN A 81 13.93 62.63 -43.58
N GLY A 82 15.21 62.43 -43.25
CA GLY A 82 15.70 62.19 -41.89
C GLY A 82 15.70 60.71 -41.52
N GLN A 83 14.52 60.08 -41.59
CA GLN A 83 14.29 58.68 -41.21
C GLN A 83 14.68 57.67 -42.29
N ALA A 84 14.63 58.05 -43.57
CA ALA A 84 15.03 57.22 -44.69
C ALA A 84 15.81 58.04 -45.72
N MET A 85 16.81 57.41 -46.34
CA MET A 85 17.57 57.95 -47.44
C MET A 85 17.51 57.01 -48.64
N ILE A 86 16.99 57.51 -49.76
CA ILE A 86 16.95 56.80 -51.04
C ILE A 86 18.08 57.36 -51.91
N LEU A 87 18.93 56.47 -52.41
CA LEU A 87 20.03 56.76 -53.32
C LEU A 87 19.72 56.16 -54.68
N VAL A 88 19.80 56.96 -55.73
CA VAL A 88 19.62 56.51 -57.12
C VAL A 88 20.76 57.03 -57.99
N ASP A 89 21.22 56.20 -58.94
CA ASP A 89 22.26 56.58 -59.90
C ASP A 89 21.68 57.50 -60.98
N ASP A 90 20.91 56.92 -61.91
CA ASP A 90 20.16 57.64 -62.92
C ASP A 90 18.72 57.12 -63.06
N TYR A 91 17.81 57.99 -63.52
CA TYR A 91 16.39 57.68 -63.66
C TYR A 91 15.86 58.13 -65.02
N GLN A 92 14.98 57.31 -65.60
CA GLN A 92 14.25 57.61 -66.84
C GLN A 92 12.76 57.74 -66.50
N PRO A 93 12.21 58.96 -66.46
CA PRO A 93 10.79 59.16 -66.28
C PRO A 93 10.04 58.80 -67.58
N HIS A 94 8.88 58.15 -67.45
CA HIS A 94 8.00 57.78 -68.54
C HIS A 94 6.70 58.60 -68.46
N GLU A 95 6.05 58.88 -69.60
CA GLU A 95 4.85 59.74 -69.67
C GLU A 95 3.66 59.20 -68.85
N SER A 96 3.64 57.91 -68.55
CA SER A 96 2.62 57.22 -67.74
C SER A 96 2.78 57.36 -66.22
N GLY A 97 3.71 58.20 -65.75
CA GLY A 97 4.03 58.34 -64.32
C GLY A 97 4.90 57.21 -63.76
N GLN A 98 5.44 56.34 -64.63
CA GLN A 98 6.44 55.34 -64.26
C GLN A 98 7.83 55.94 -64.27
N VAL A 99 8.65 55.59 -63.27
CA VAL A 99 10.06 55.97 -63.20
C VAL A 99 10.90 54.71 -63.14
N ARG A 100 11.78 54.54 -64.12
CA ARG A 100 12.76 53.44 -64.13
C ARG A 100 14.10 53.93 -63.63
N VAL A 101 14.63 53.27 -62.61
CA VAL A 101 15.93 53.54 -62.00
C VAL A 101 16.88 52.39 -62.34
N GLN A 102 18.14 52.69 -62.68
CA GLN A 102 19.12 51.66 -63.05
C GLN A 102 19.78 50.98 -61.83
N LYS A 103 20.05 51.73 -60.76
CA LYS A 103 20.58 51.24 -59.48
C LYS A 103 19.95 52.04 -58.36
N CYS A 104 19.49 51.37 -57.31
CA CYS A 104 19.00 52.05 -56.12
C CYS A 104 19.46 51.37 -54.84
N ALA A 105 19.70 52.19 -53.82
CA ALA A 105 19.89 51.75 -52.45
C ALA A 105 18.99 52.57 -51.52
N LEU A 106 18.38 51.91 -50.54
CA LEU A 106 17.56 52.52 -49.51
C LEU A 106 18.24 52.30 -48.17
N LEU A 107 18.45 53.37 -47.41
CA LEU A 107 18.91 53.30 -46.03
C LEU A 107 17.76 53.74 -45.15
N PHE A 108 17.33 52.86 -44.25
CA PHE A 108 16.31 53.15 -43.25
C PHE A 108 16.98 53.29 -41.89
N PHE A 109 16.74 54.42 -41.22
CA PHE A 109 17.34 54.75 -39.94
C PHE A 109 16.28 54.59 -38.84
N PRO A 110 16.52 53.73 -37.83
CA PRO A 110 15.56 53.50 -36.76
C PRO A 110 15.34 54.72 -35.86
N HIS A 111 16.35 55.59 -35.78
CA HIS A 111 16.36 56.87 -35.07
C HIS A 111 16.55 58.00 -36.07
N GLU A 112 15.99 59.17 -35.76
CA GLU A 112 16.33 60.38 -36.50
C GLU A 112 17.82 60.65 -36.40
N ARG A 113 18.45 60.85 -37.55
CA ARG A 113 19.89 61.11 -37.62
C ARG A 113 20.21 62.54 -37.21
N VAL A 114 21.13 62.69 -36.27
CA VAL A 114 21.73 63.98 -35.94
C VAL A 114 22.93 64.24 -36.85
N MET A 115 22.89 65.33 -37.62
CA MET A 115 23.97 65.72 -38.53
C MET A 115 25.26 66.03 -37.74
N GLY A 116 26.33 65.25 -37.98
CA GLY A 116 27.65 65.45 -37.36
C GLY A 116 28.07 64.37 -36.37
N GLU A 117 27.16 63.45 -36.00
CA GLU A 117 27.48 62.28 -35.19
C GLU A 117 27.86 61.06 -36.04
N THR A 118 28.44 60.04 -35.41
CA THR A 118 28.75 58.76 -36.06
C THR A 118 27.49 58.11 -36.62
N PRO A 119 27.48 57.64 -37.88
CA PRO A 119 26.30 57.04 -38.50
C PRO A 119 25.77 55.83 -37.68
N PRO A 120 24.43 55.68 -37.50
CA PRO A 120 23.84 54.58 -36.73
C PRO A 120 24.12 53.19 -37.32
N ARG A 121 24.69 52.28 -36.53
CA ARG A 121 25.04 50.93 -36.99
C ARG A 121 23.83 50.03 -37.28
N ASP A 122 22.71 50.31 -36.63
CA ASP A 122 21.43 49.59 -36.80
C ASP A 122 20.61 50.07 -38.00
N ALA A 123 21.22 50.84 -38.91
CA ALA A 123 20.60 51.19 -40.18
C ALA A 123 20.29 49.92 -41.00
N VAL A 124 19.08 49.85 -41.54
CA VAL A 124 18.67 48.76 -42.44
C VAL A 124 18.88 49.24 -43.88
N ILE A 125 19.75 48.54 -44.60
CA ILE A 125 20.18 48.91 -45.95
C ILE A 125 19.59 47.89 -46.92
N LEU A 126 18.79 48.37 -47.87
CA LEU A 126 18.31 47.59 -49.00
C LEU A 126 19.06 48.01 -50.26
N GLU A 127 19.66 47.05 -50.95
CA GLU A 127 20.43 47.24 -52.16
C GLU A 127 19.78 46.49 -53.33
N ALA A 128 19.50 47.21 -54.41
CA ALA A 128 18.98 46.66 -55.66
C ALA A 128 19.87 47.09 -56.85
N PRO A 129 20.95 46.34 -57.12
CA PRO A 129 21.94 46.67 -58.17
C PRO A 129 21.40 46.64 -59.61
N HIS A 130 20.26 46.00 -59.85
CA HIS A 130 19.60 45.96 -61.17
C HIS A 130 18.45 46.98 -61.29
N GLY A 131 18.28 47.84 -60.27
CA GLY A 131 17.38 48.97 -60.31
C GLY A 131 15.93 48.66 -59.92
N ALA A 132 15.05 49.60 -60.20
CA ALA A 132 13.65 49.57 -59.77
C ALA A 132 12.70 50.22 -60.78
N ILE A 133 11.46 49.76 -60.82
CA ILE A 133 10.34 50.41 -61.50
C ILE A 133 9.41 50.96 -60.44
N LEU A 134 9.19 52.28 -60.43
CA LEU A 134 8.35 52.99 -59.48
C LEU A 134 7.12 53.55 -60.21
N GLN A 135 5.93 53.39 -59.64
CA GLN A 135 4.72 54.08 -60.11
C GLN A 135 4.35 55.17 -59.11
N LEU A 136 4.22 56.40 -59.61
CA LEU A 136 3.85 57.57 -58.82
C LEU A 136 2.44 58.06 -59.18
N ASP A 137 1.73 58.65 -58.22
CA ASP A 137 0.38 59.23 -58.38
C ASP A 137 0.35 60.40 -59.39
N GLU A 138 1.39 61.22 -59.41
CA GLU A 138 1.56 62.36 -60.30
C GLU A 138 2.92 62.22 -61.01
N GLY A 139 2.94 62.34 -62.34
CA GLY A 139 4.16 62.16 -63.15
C GLY A 139 5.35 63.00 -62.64
N PHE A 140 6.57 62.51 -62.89
CA PHE A 140 7.80 63.08 -62.35
C PHE A 140 8.08 64.48 -62.96
N LEU A 141 7.67 65.56 -62.29
CA LEU A 141 8.04 66.93 -62.65
C LEU A 141 9.43 67.25 -62.10
N ALA A 142 10.44 67.26 -62.98
CA ALA A 142 11.80 67.64 -62.64
C ALA A 142 11.88 69.14 -62.29
N GLY A 143 11.70 69.48 -61.01
CA GLY A 143 11.89 70.83 -60.48
C GLY A 143 11.37 71.01 -59.06
N PHE A 144 12.27 71.03 -58.08
CA PHE A 144 12.12 71.64 -56.74
C PHE A 144 10.68 71.75 -56.17
N LYS A 145 10.04 70.62 -55.84
CA LYS A 145 9.13 70.41 -54.68
C LYS A 145 8.45 69.03 -54.76
N GLY A 146 9.11 67.99 -54.23
CA GLY A 146 8.49 66.71 -53.88
C GLY A 146 8.52 65.63 -54.96
N VAL A 147 8.92 64.42 -54.56
CA VAL A 147 8.64 63.18 -55.31
C VAL A 147 7.13 62.93 -55.18
N GLY A 148 6.42 62.66 -56.28
CA GLY A 148 5.01 62.24 -56.23
C GLY A 148 4.83 61.03 -55.30
N ARG A 149 3.63 60.82 -54.78
CA ARG A 149 3.35 59.69 -53.87
C ARG A 149 3.56 58.36 -54.57
N MET A 150 4.27 57.43 -53.94
CA MET A 150 4.55 56.09 -54.48
C MET A 150 3.35 55.16 -54.25
N GLN A 151 2.80 54.63 -55.34
CA GLN A 151 1.72 53.63 -55.29
C GLN A 151 2.28 52.22 -55.11
N TRP A 152 3.29 51.88 -55.91
CA TRP A 152 4.02 50.63 -55.83
C TRP A 152 5.42 50.77 -56.44
N ALA A 153 6.30 49.86 -56.04
CA ALA A 153 7.65 49.71 -56.53
C ALA A 153 7.92 48.24 -56.85
N LYS A 154 8.62 47.98 -57.96
CA LYS A 154 9.18 46.66 -58.28
C LYS A 154 10.70 46.78 -58.39
N LEU A 155 11.40 46.26 -57.40
CA LEU A 155 12.85 46.11 -57.40
C LEU A 155 13.19 44.91 -58.28
N LEU A 156 14.14 45.08 -59.20
CA LEU A 156 14.46 44.07 -60.22
C LEU A 156 15.72 43.30 -59.84
N GLY A 157 15.80 42.04 -60.26
CA GLY A 157 17.00 41.22 -60.12
C GLY A 157 17.34 40.94 -58.65
N GLU A 158 18.62 40.71 -58.36
CA GLU A 158 19.10 40.42 -57.01
C GLU A 158 18.91 41.60 -56.06
N ILE A 159 18.44 41.31 -54.84
CA ILE A 159 18.15 42.28 -53.80
C ILE A 159 18.75 41.77 -52.49
N THR A 160 19.50 42.62 -51.82
CA THR A 160 20.07 42.33 -50.50
C THR A 160 19.56 43.35 -49.49
N VAL A 161 19.01 42.89 -48.38
CA VAL A 161 18.70 43.71 -47.22
C VAL A 161 19.68 43.32 -46.11
N ARG A 162 20.37 44.28 -45.51
CA ARG A 162 21.33 44.01 -44.44
C ARG A 162 21.32 45.07 -43.35
N SER A 163 21.76 44.70 -42.16
CA SER A 163 22.04 45.62 -41.05
C SER A 163 23.11 45.03 -40.14
N ASP A 164 24.04 45.86 -39.66
CA ASP A 164 25.13 45.44 -38.78
C ASP A 164 24.75 45.48 -37.29
N MET A 165 23.51 45.82 -36.97
CA MET A 165 22.91 45.83 -35.62
C MET A 165 23.83 46.46 -34.52
N ARG A 166 23.90 45.89 -33.30
CA ARG A 166 24.69 46.43 -32.19
C ARG A 166 26.14 45.96 -32.28
N GLU A 167 26.37 44.67 -32.46
CA GLU A 167 27.69 44.05 -32.49
C GLU A 167 28.15 43.72 -33.91
N GLN A 168 29.45 43.91 -34.19
CA GLN A 168 29.97 43.58 -35.51
C GLN A 168 30.15 42.07 -35.65
N GLY A 169 29.42 41.48 -36.59
CA GLY A 169 29.67 40.11 -37.03
C GLY A 169 28.39 39.28 -37.19
N PRO A 170 28.54 38.02 -37.63
CA PRO A 170 27.40 37.15 -37.96
C PRO A 170 26.48 36.81 -36.78
N GLN A 171 26.86 37.14 -35.56
CA GLN A 171 26.14 36.79 -34.33
C GLN A 171 25.01 37.76 -34.01
N ASP A 172 24.99 38.96 -34.61
CA ASP A 172 23.97 39.99 -34.33
C ASP A 172 23.42 40.65 -35.61
N ASP A 173 23.97 40.37 -36.79
CA ASP A 173 23.56 41.05 -38.02
C ASP A 173 22.22 40.52 -38.61
N LEU A 174 21.59 41.37 -39.44
CA LEU A 174 20.45 41.01 -40.28
C LEU A 174 20.94 40.89 -41.72
N LEU A 175 20.58 39.80 -42.39
CA LEU A 175 20.83 39.61 -43.82
C LEU A 175 19.63 38.90 -44.47
N LEU A 176 19.06 39.51 -45.50
CA LEU A 176 18.04 38.90 -46.36
C LEU A 176 18.48 39.02 -47.81
N LYS A 177 18.45 37.90 -48.53
CA LYS A 177 18.77 37.82 -49.96
C LYS A 177 17.57 37.30 -50.71
N THR A 178 17.17 38.01 -51.75
CA THR A 178 16.09 37.58 -52.64
C THR A 178 16.22 38.23 -54.02
N ARG A 179 15.20 38.09 -54.86
CA ARG A 179 15.09 38.77 -56.15
C ARG A 179 13.66 39.24 -56.43
N ASP A 180 13.52 40.21 -57.33
CA ASP A 180 12.23 40.66 -57.88
C ASP A 180 11.17 41.02 -56.81
N LEU A 181 11.49 41.97 -55.92
CA LEU A 181 10.63 42.38 -54.80
C LEU A 181 9.60 43.42 -55.25
N TYR A 182 8.32 43.11 -55.04
CA TYR A 182 7.21 44.04 -55.16
C TYR A 182 6.91 44.69 -53.81
N VAL A 183 6.73 46.00 -53.78
CA VAL A 183 6.48 46.79 -52.57
C VAL A 183 5.34 47.76 -52.84
N ASN A 184 4.35 47.83 -51.96
CA ASN A 184 3.35 48.89 -51.94
C ASN A 184 3.12 49.36 -50.48
N GLN A 185 2.05 50.10 -50.22
CA GLN A 185 1.75 50.67 -48.89
C GLN A 185 1.39 49.60 -47.83
N ASP A 186 0.84 48.46 -48.25
CA ASP A 186 0.30 47.44 -47.33
C ASP A 186 1.06 46.10 -47.40
N LEU A 187 1.92 45.90 -48.41
CA LEU A 187 2.45 44.61 -48.80
C LEU A 187 3.86 44.72 -49.41
N ILE A 188 4.76 43.86 -48.93
CA ILE A 188 6.01 43.52 -49.58
C ILE A 188 5.94 42.06 -49.99
N ARG A 189 6.23 41.73 -51.25
CA ARG A 189 6.13 40.37 -51.78
C ARG A 189 7.23 40.03 -52.77
N THR A 190 7.69 38.79 -52.73
CA THR A 190 8.47 38.17 -53.81
C THR A 190 8.05 36.71 -53.97
N ASP A 191 7.98 36.23 -55.21
CA ASP A 191 7.69 34.82 -55.52
C ASP A 191 8.98 33.97 -55.60
N ALA A 192 10.14 34.61 -55.49
CA ALA A 192 11.43 33.95 -55.59
C ALA A 192 11.86 33.30 -54.27
N GLU A 193 13.00 32.59 -54.32
CA GLU A 193 13.66 32.10 -53.13
C GLU A 193 14.15 33.25 -52.26
N VAL A 194 13.99 33.09 -50.95
CA VAL A 194 14.45 34.02 -49.92
C VAL A 194 15.34 33.26 -48.98
N GLU A 195 16.52 33.82 -48.72
CA GLU A 195 17.41 33.40 -47.65
C GLU A 195 17.48 34.53 -46.62
N MET A 196 17.36 34.17 -45.35
CA MET A 196 17.35 35.09 -44.22
C MET A 196 18.33 34.61 -43.17
N ARG A 197 19.01 35.55 -42.53
CA ARG A 197 19.86 35.33 -41.37
C ARG A 197 19.64 36.49 -40.40
N LEU A 198 19.44 36.14 -39.14
CA LEU A 198 19.25 37.07 -38.03
C LEU A 198 20.12 36.57 -36.88
N GLY A 199 21.29 37.17 -36.70
CA GLY A 199 22.32 36.67 -35.79
C GLY A 199 22.61 35.18 -36.01
N PRO A 200 22.50 34.34 -34.97
CA PRO A 200 22.78 32.90 -35.05
C PRO A 200 21.63 32.08 -35.66
N HIS A 201 20.54 32.73 -36.09
CA HIS A 201 19.38 32.08 -36.71
C HIS A 201 19.45 32.21 -38.23
N TRP A 202 19.12 31.14 -38.93
CA TRP A 202 19.08 31.10 -40.39
C TRP A 202 17.75 30.53 -40.89
N GLY A 203 17.30 30.99 -42.05
CA GLY A 203 16.08 30.51 -42.67
C GLY A 203 16.08 30.66 -44.18
N ARG A 204 15.32 29.81 -44.87
CA ARG A 204 15.06 29.91 -46.30
C ARG A 204 13.66 29.44 -46.65
N GLY A 205 13.18 29.86 -47.81
CA GLY A 205 11.99 29.31 -48.45
C GLY A 205 11.62 30.08 -49.71
N LYS A 206 10.39 29.91 -50.17
CA LYS A 206 9.86 30.58 -51.37
C LYS A 206 8.55 31.28 -51.05
N ILE A 207 8.27 32.31 -51.85
CA ILE A 207 7.07 33.14 -51.75
C ILE A 207 7.01 33.82 -50.37
N LEU A 208 7.73 34.92 -50.25
CA LEU A 208 7.71 35.79 -49.07
C LEU A 208 6.61 36.84 -49.24
N GLU A 209 5.80 37.00 -48.20
CA GLU A 209 4.78 38.03 -48.05
C GLU A 209 4.96 38.71 -46.68
N ILE A 210 5.19 40.02 -46.67
CA ILE A 210 5.23 40.82 -45.46
C ILE A 210 4.10 41.83 -45.53
N ARG A 211 3.19 41.78 -44.57
CA ARG A 211 2.07 42.72 -44.45
C ARG A 211 2.45 43.86 -43.53
N LEU A 212 2.06 45.07 -43.92
CA LEU A 212 2.37 46.31 -43.21
C LEU A 212 1.11 46.82 -42.49
N VAL A 213 1.31 47.48 -41.36
CA VAL A 213 0.25 48.12 -40.57
C VAL A 213 -0.21 49.40 -41.27
N ALA A 214 -1.51 49.55 -41.48
CA ALA A 214 -2.08 50.77 -42.04
C ALA A 214 -1.88 51.96 -41.07
N ILE A 215 -1.18 53.01 -41.52
CA ILE A 215 -1.01 54.24 -40.73
C ILE A 215 -2.28 55.10 -40.85
N GLU A 216 -2.93 55.42 -39.72
CA GLU A 216 -4.05 56.38 -39.69
C GLU A 216 -3.56 57.81 -40.03
N ARG A 217 -4.23 58.43 -40.99
CA ARG A 217 -3.79 59.62 -41.72
C ARG A 217 -3.90 60.90 -40.86
N GLY A 218 -2.82 61.28 -40.19
CA GLY A 218 -2.62 62.60 -39.57
C GLY A 218 -1.84 63.56 -40.47
N ARG A 219 -2.27 64.83 -40.56
CA ARG A 219 -1.71 65.85 -41.46
C ARG A 219 -0.22 66.13 -41.20
N THR A 220 0.48 66.47 -42.30
CA THR A 220 1.86 66.96 -42.44
C THR A 220 2.99 65.96 -42.17
N SER A 221 3.36 65.17 -43.19
CA SER A 221 4.75 64.74 -43.35
C SER A 221 5.20 64.88 -44.80
N ALA A 222 6.40 65.40 -45.00
CA ALA A 222 7.00 65.74 -46.27
C ALA A 222 7.40 64.48 -47.07
N ALA A 223 7.44 64.61 -48.40
CA ALA A 223 7.67 63.56 -49.39
C ALA A 223 8.68 62.47 -48.95
N GLY A 224 8.14 61.30 -48.59
CA GLY A 224 8.81 60.03 -48.34
C GLY A 224 7.77 58.91 -48.25
N PRO A 225 8.15 57.62 -48.44
CA PRO A 225 7.21 56.51 -48.28
C PRO A 225 6.84 56.34 -46.79
N ASP A 226 5.56 56.57 -46.46
CA ASP A 226 4.96 56.23 -45.16
C ASP A 226 4.84 54.69 -45.06
N ILE A 227 5.92 54.03 -44.65
CA ILE A 227 5.92 52.58 -44.42
C ILE A 227 5.52 52.34 -42.95
N GLY A 228 4.35 51.76 -42.72
CA GLY A 228 3.90 51.35 -41.39
C GLY A 228 4.72 50.20 -40.80
N GLY A 229 4.54 49.93 -39.51
CA GLY A 229 5.18 48.78 -38.85
C GLY A 229 4.79 47.43 -39.50
N ILE A 230 5.56 46.37 -39.28
CA ILE A 230 5.32 45.05 -39.91
C ILE A 230 4.26 44.24 -39.16
N ASP A 231 3.07 44.02 -39.72
CA ASP A 231 2.00 43.24 -39.09
C ASP A 231 2.32 41.73 -39.03
N SER A 232 2.66 41.14 -40.17
CA SER A 232 2.98 39.71 -40.27
C SER A 232 4.01 39.42 -41.35
N LEU A 233 4.82 38.37 -41.16
CA LEU A 233 5.73 37.83 -42.17
C LEU A 233 5.33 36.38 -42.48
N GLU A 234 5.17 36.04 -43.75
CA GLU A 234 4.80 34.70 -44.20
C GLU A 234 5.73 34.22 -45.31
N ILE A 235 6.21 32.97 -45.21
CA ILE A 235 6.94 32.25 -46.26
C ILE A 235 6.11 31.01 -46.59
N ARG A 236 5.64 30.86 -47.83
CA ARG A 236 4.55 29.89 -48.12
C ARG A 236 5.00 28.48 -48.49
N GLN A 237 6.23 28.30 -48.97
CA GLN A 237 6.71 27.03 -49.52
C GLN A 237 8.18 26.76 -49.18
N ASP A 238 8.54 25.47 -49.15
CA ASP A 238 9.92 24.97 -48.99
C ASP A 238 10.65 25.57 -47.78
N VAL A 239 9.95 25.73 -46.66
CA VAL A 239 10.51 26.38 -45.47
C VAL A 239 11.54 25.47 -44.82
N ALA A 240 12.75 25.99 -44.63
CA ALA A 240 13.76 25.41 -43.77
C ALA A 240 14.36 26.50 -42.88
N ALA A 241 14.51 26.22 -41.59
CA ALA A 241 15.11 27.12 -40.63
C ALA A 241 16.11 26.38 -39.75
N GLU A 242 17.13 27.08 -39.29
CA GLU A 242 18.09 26.63 -38.29
C GLU A 242 18.03 27.61 -37.12
N LEU A 243 17.60 27.11 -35.98
CA LEU A 243 17.32 27.89 -34.79
C LEU A 243 18.36 27.57 -33.72
N SER A 244 19.19 28.54 -33.39
CA SER A 244 20.10 28.49 -32.24
C SER A 244 19.33 28.83 -30.97
N ILE A 245 18.83 27.81 -30.29
CA ILE A 245 18.14 27.95 -29.00
C ILE A 245 19.24 27.92 -27.95
N GLY A 246 19.46 29.01 -27.21
CA GLY A 246 20.57 29.18 -26.26
C GLY A 246 20.60 28.16 -25.09
N GLU A 247 20.91 28.59 -23.87
CA GLU A 247 20.84 27.69 -22.70
C GLU A 247 19.42 27.15 -22.41
N THR A 248 18.39 27.68 -23.08
CA THR A 248 16.99 27.26 -23.01
C THR A 248 16.76 26.02 -23.87
N THR A 249 17.13 24.85 -23.39
CA THR A 249 16.83 23.59 -24.06
C THR A 249 15.30 23.34 -24.09
N LEU A 250 14.75 23.05 -25.28
CA LEU A 250 13.34 22.68 -25.45
C LEU A 250 12.99 21.33 -24.76
N LEU A 251 14.00 20.54 -24.36
CA LEU A 251 13.87 19.12 -24.01
C LEU A 251 14.88 18.62 -22.94
N GLY A 252 15.04 19.33 -21.81
CA GLY A 252 15.69 18.76 -20.60
C GLY A 252 16.85 19.57 -20.00
N ASN A 253 17.04 19.46 -18.68
CA ASN A 253 18.09 20.15 -17.91
C ASN A 253 19.51 19.70 -18.33
N ASN A 254 20.42 20.66 -18.49
CA ASN A 254 21.83 20.40 -18.82
C ASN A 254 22.65 19.90 -17.62
N ASP A 255 23.45 18.86 -17.88
CA ASP A 255 24.84 18.81 -17.41
C ASP A 255 25.65 19.83 -18.23
N SER A 256 26.34 20.73 -17.56
CA SER A 256 26.93 21.98 -18.07
C SER A 256 28.20 21.82 -18.94
N SER A 257 28.35 20.73 -19.68
CA SER A 257 29.61 20.43 -20.40
C SER A 257 29.47 20.15 -21.91
N GLN A 258 28.28 20.23 -22.49
CA GLN A 258 28.08 20.06 -23.94
C GLN A 258 27.45 21.29 -24.60
N GLU A 259 28.09 21.76 -25.66
CA GLU A 259 27.64 22.81 -26.56
C GLU A 259 26.31 22.39 -27.21
N THR A 260 25.24 23.17 -27.01
CA THR A 260 23.90 22.84 -27.51
C THR A 260 23.85 23.04 -29.04
N PRO A 261 23.69 21.97 -29.85
CA PRO A 261 23.65 22.11 -31.30
C PRO A 261 22.35 22.81 -31.75
N PRO A 262 22.36 23.53 -32.88
CA PRO A 262 21.18 24.21 -33.40
C PRO A 262 20.08 23.21 -33.81
N VAL A 263 18.83 23.69 -33.79
CA VAL A 263 17.65 22.91 -34.17
C VAL A 263 17.28 23.22 -35.62
N GLU A 264 17.33 22.20 -36.48
CA GLU A 264 16.87 22.27 -37.86
C GLU A 264 15.35 22.04 -37.91
N VAL A 265 14.59 23.00 -38.45
CA VAL A 265 13.14 22.92 -38.66
C VAL A 265 12.85 22.92 -40.16
N ARG A 266 12.05 21.97 -40.64
CA ARG A 266 11.56 21.95 -42.03
C ARG A 266 10.05 21.84 -42.08
N SER A 267 9.41 22.59 -42.97
CA SER A 267 7.96 22.56 -43.22
C SER A 267 7.70 22.39 -44.72
N GLN A 268 6.67 21.62 -45.09
CA GLN A 268 6.23 21.56 -46.50
C GLN A 268 5.28 22.73 -46.84
N GLY A 269 4.52 23.20 -45.85
CA GLY A 269 3.64 24.34 -45.98
C GLY A 269 4.31 25.65 -45.59
N ARG A 270 3.50 26.54 -45.00
CA ARG A 270 3.90 27.90 -44.69
C ARG A 270 4.53 28.05 -43.31
N PHE A 271 5.40 29.04 -43.21
CA PHE A 271 5.82 29.67 -41.97
C PHE A 271 5.16 31.04 -41.85
N LYS A 272 4.58 31.36 -40.71
CA LYS A 272 4.03 32.68 -40.40
C LYS A 272 4.58 33.17 -39.07
N PHE A 273 5.08 34.40 -39.04
CA PHE A 273 5.34 35.14 -37.82
C PHE A 273 4.30 36.26 -37.68
N ASP A 274 3.54 36.24 -36.60
CA ASP A 274 2.56 37.27 -36.25
C ASP A 274 3.14 38.19 -35.18
N PHE A 275 3.42 39.45 -35.56
CA PHE A 275 4.06 40.41 -34.67
C PHE A 275 3.09 41.02 -33.65
N SER A 276 1.78 40.85 -33.84
CA SER A 276 0.79 41.33 -32.88
C SER A 276 0.68 40.40 -31.67
N THR A 277 0.83 39.10 -31.90
CA THR A 277 0.74 38.06 -30.86
C THR A 277 2.10 37.45 -30.49
N ASN A 278 3.18 37.81 -31.19
CA ASN A 278 4.52 37.20 -31.05
C ASN A 278 4.50 35.66 -31.18
N VAL A 279 3.76 35.16 -32.18
CA VAL A 279 3.65 33.72 -32.44
C VAL A 279 4.30 33.38 -33.77
N ALA A 280 5.21 32.40 -33.75
CA ALA A 280 5.80 31.82 -34.95
C ALA A 280 5.19 30.43 -35.21
N SER A 281 4.60 30.24 -36.37
CA SER A 281 3.85 29.04 -36.75
C SER A 281 4.46 28.38 -37.98
N PHE A 282 4.79 27.09 -37.89
CA PHE A 282 5.14 26.22 -39.02
C PHE A 282 4.00 25.24 -39.27
N ILE A 283 3.58 25.08 -40.51
CA ILE A 283 2.38 24.29 -40.88
C ILE A 283 2.72 23.30 -42.01
N ASP A 284 2.09 22.12 -41.95
CA ASP A 284 2.17 20.98 -42.87
C ASP A 284 3.51 20.24 -42.83
N GLN A 285 3.46 19.02 -42.25
CA GLN A 285 4.58 18.07 -42.12
C GLN A 285 5.85 18.71 -41.57
N VAL A 286 5.71 19.34 -40.42
CA VAL A 286 6.80 19.99 -39.70
C VAL A 286 7.72 18.93 -39.11
N ARG A 287 9.01 19.08 -39.36
CA ARG A 287 10.06 18.18 -38.87
C ARG A 287 11.15 18.98 -38.19
N LEU A 288 11.33 18.75 -36.91
CA LEU A 288 12.46 19.28 -36.15
C LEU A 288 13.48 18.17 -35.96
N LYS A 289 14.75 18.53 -36.12
CA LYS A 289 15.88 17.63 -35.95
C LYS A 289 17.01 18.35 -35.24
N GLN A 290 17.59 17.70 -34.25
CA GLN A 290 18.77 18.17 -33.55
C GLN A 290 19.77 17.01 -33.47
N VAL A 291 21.02 17.26 -33.83
CA VAL A 291 22.09 16.24 -33.91
C VAL A 291 23.23 16.66 -33.02
N TYR A 292 23.58 15.81 -32.05
CA TYR A 292 24.67 16.06 -31.12
C TYR A 292 25.99 15.47 -31.64
N SER A 293 27.10 16.00 -31.12
CA SER A 293 28.46 15.56 -31.49
C SER A 293 28.73 14.09 -31.18
N ASN A 294 28.04 13.52 -30.17
CA ASN A 294 28.09 12.09 -29.82
C ASN A 294 27.28 11.19 -30.79
N GLY A 295 26.63 11.76 -31.80
CA GLY A 295 25.80 11.06 -32.78
C GLY A 295 24.34 10.85 -32.37
N ALA A 296 23.96 11.16 -31.12
CA ALA A 296 22.59 11.09 -30.64
C ALA A 296 21.70 12.12 -31.37
N ARG A 297 20.43 11.77 -31.59
CA ARG A 297 19.50 12.58 -32.36
C ARG A 297 18.20 12.80 -31.60
N ASN A 298 17.75 14.06 -31.58
CA ASN A 298 16.40 14.40 -31.17
C ASN A 298 15.58 14.72 -32.42
N ARG A 299 14.33 14.26 -32.45
CA ARG A 299 13.41 14.45 -33.57
C ARG A 299 12.01 14.73 -33.05
N LEU A 300 11.35 15.73 -33.63
CA LEU A 300 9.93 16.00 -33.44
C LEU A 300 9.25 16.06 -34.81
N LEU A 301 8.17 15.31 -34.99
CA LEU A 301 7.32 15.31 -36.18
C LEU A 301 5.93 15.79 -35.76
N CYS A 302 5.35 16.76 -36.46
CA CYS A 302 3.98 17.22 -36.24
C CYS A 302 3.38 17.85 -37.51
N GLU A 303 2.07 18.12 -37.51
CA GLU A 303 1.42 18.83 -38.62
C GLU A 303 1.46 20.34 -38.45
N GLU A 304 1.46 20.84 -37.21
CA GLU A 304 1.60 22.26 -36.90
C GLU A 304 2.50 22.44 -35.67
N LEU A 305 3.38 23.43 -35.71
CA LEU A 305 4.26 23.84 -34.61
C LEU A 305 4.07 25.33 -34.37
N ASN A 306 3.66 25.68 -33.15
CA ASN A 306 3.49 27.05 -32.70
C ASN A 306 4.50 27.37 -31.59
N LEU A 307 5.26 28.44 -31.80
CA LEU A 307 6.23 28.98 -30.84
C LEU A 307 5.68 30.31 -30.33
N TYR A 308 5.26 30.32 -29.07
CA TYR A 308 4.81 31.52 -28.38
C TYR A 308 6.03 32.17 -27.74
N MET A 309 6.43 33.32 -28.29
CA MET A 309 7.63 34.00 -27.86
C MET A 309 7.34 34.93 -26.67
N ALA A 310 8.27 34.96 -25.73
CA ALA A 310 8.27 35.85 -24.58
C ALA A 310 9.55 36.69 -24.58
N THR A 311 9.47 37.92 -24.09
CA THR A 311 10.64 38.74 -23.79
C THR A 311 11.13 38.41 -22.39
N ASP A 312 12.44 38.27 -22.22
CA ASP A 312 13.05 38.05 -20.91
C ASP A 312 12.82 39.29 -20.00
N GLN A 313 12.29 39.08 -18.80
CA GLN A 313 11.95 40.17 -17.88
C GLN A 313 13.18 40.90 -17.33
N GLN A 314 14.35 40.26 -17.32
CA GLN A 314 15.58 40.85 -16.81
C GLN A 314 16.19 41.86 -17.80
N SER A 315 16.01 41.64 -19.10
CA SER A 315 16.41 42.58 -20.15
C SER A 315 15.51 43.82 -20.25
N VAL A 316 14.33 43.81 -19.61
CA VAL A 316 13.42 44.97 -19.51
C VAL A 316 13.79 45.91 -18.36
N LEU A 317 14.52 45.42 -17.35
CA LEU A 317 14.88 46.22 -16.16
C LEU A 317 16.16 47.06 -16.35
N ASP A 318 17.04 46.67 -17.28
CA ASP A 318 18.29 47.39 -17.59
C ASP A 318 18.18 48.36 -18.78
N GLU A 319 17.07 48.37 -19.52
CA GLU A 319 16.90 49.20 -20.72
C GLU A 319 15.88 50.34 -20.52
N GLU A 320 16.33 51.48 -20.00
CA GLU A 320 15.80 52.80 -20.41
C GLU A 320 16.10 52.98 -21.91
N SER A 321 15.31 52.37 -22.81
CA SER A 321 15.59 52.42 -24.24
C SER A 321 14.53 53.19 -25.04
N SER A 322 15.00 54.31 -25.60
CA SER A 322 14.33 55.33 -26.41
C SER A 322 13.87 54.88 -27.81
N TYR A 323 13.43 53.63 -27.97
CA TYR A 323 13.07 53.03 -29.27
C TYR A 323 11.56 52.88 -29.42
N PRO A 324 10.91 53.45 -30.45
CA PRO A 324 9.52 53.11 -30.76
C PRO A 324 9.44 51.69 -31.36
N THR A 325 8.69 50.80 -30.69
CA THR A 325 8.36 49.40 -31.08
C THR A 325 7.60 49.27 -32.42
N THR A 326 7.31 50.38 -33.08
CA THR A 326 6.62 50.47 -34.37
C THR A 326 7.57 50.52 -35.56
N SER A 327 8.87 50.76 -35.37
CA SER A 327 9.86 50.78 -36.47
C SER A 327 10.36 49.38 -36.86
N VAL A 328 10.79 49.20 -38.12
CA VAL A 328 11.30 47.92 -38.66
C VAL A 328 12.49 47.40 -37.87
N ALA A 329 13.44 48.25 -37.51
CA ALA A 329 14.59 47.83 -36.71
C ALA A 329 14.27 47.70 -35.21
N GLY A 330 13.32 48.47 -34.68
CA GLY A 330 12.78 48.25 -33.34
C GLY A 330 12.19 46.85 -33.21
N ARG A 331 11.42 46.40 -34.22
CA ARG A 331 10.87 45.03 -34.28
C ARG A 331 11.92 43.96 -34.57
N ALA A 332 12.92 44.24 -35.42
CA ALA A 332 14.05 43.32 -35.63
C ALA A 332 14.88 43.13 -34.34
N ARG A 333 15.00 44.16 -33.51
CA ARG A 333 15.59 44.06 -32.15
C ARG A 333 14.72 43.27 -31.18
N THR A 334 13.40 43.51 -31.16
CA THR A 334 12.51 42.70 -30.33
C THR A 334 12.62 41.23 -30.72
N LEU A 335 12.66 40.92 -32.03
CA LEU A 335 12.85 39.57 -32.55
C LEU A 335 14.14 38.88 -32.07
N SER A 336 15.25 39.61 -31.94
CA SER A 336 16.51 39.04 -31.43
C SER A 336 16.52 38.85 -29.90
N GLN A 337 15.59 39.47 -29.18
CA GLN A 337 15.41 39.34 -27.72
C GLN A 337 14.29 38.35 -27.33
N LEU A 338 13.53 37.85 -28.30
CA LEU A 338 12.42 36.93 -28.07
C LEU A 338 12.95 35.51 -27.84
N LEU A 339 12.60 34.94 -26.69
CA LEU A 339 12.86 33.53 -26.36
C LEU A 339 11.54 32.76 -26.41
N PRO A 340 11.54 31.48 -26.82
CA PRO A 340 10.34 30.67 -26.75
C PRO A 340 9.90 30.55 -25.28
N GLY A 341 8.67 30.98 -24.97
CA GLY A 341 8.06 30.80 -23.65
C GLY A 341 7.19 29.56 -23.59
N THR A 342 6.46 29.27 -24.68
CA THR A 342 5.65 28.05 -24.84
C THR A 342 5.82 27.48 -26.24
N VAL A 343 5.95 26.16 -26.34
CA VAL A 343 5.99 25.42 -27.60
C VAL A 343 4.79 24.49 -27.66
N GLU A 344 4.01 24.58 -28.72
CA GLU A 344 2.91 23.67 -29.00
C GLU A 344 3.14 22.94 -30.32
N ALA A 345 3.04 21.62 -30.31
CA ALA A 345 3.02 20.80 -31.51
C ALA A 345 1.68 20.07 -31.59
N HIS A 346 1.02 20.21 -32.73
CA HIS A 346 -0.29 19.64 -33.01
C HIS A 346 -0.18 18.58 -34.10
N GLY A 347 -0.85 17.45 -33.88
CA GLY A 347 -0.97 16.33 -34.81
C GLY A 347 -2.43 16.05 -35.15
N THR A 348 -2.63 15.13 -36.09
CA THR A 348 -3.95 14.60 -36.46
C THR A 348 -3.99 13.10 -36.16
N ASP A 349 -5.16 12.48 -36.19
CA ASP A 349 -5.29 11.03 -35.94
C ASP A 349 -4.46 10.18 -36.92
N LEU A 350 -4.32 10.64 -38.17
CA LEU A 350 -3.52 9.98 -39.21
C LEU A 350 -2.02 10.27 -39.08
N LYS A 351 -1.66 11.41 -38.50
CA LYS A 351 -0.28 11.91 -38.37
C LYS A 351 -0.11 12.55 -36.99
N PRO A 352 0.07 11.73 -35.94
CA PRO A 352 0.22 12.26 -34.59
C PRO A 352 1.56 12.95 -34.42
N VAL A 353 1.68 13.69 -33.33
CA VAL A 353 2.96 14.23 -32.88
C VAL A 353 3.84 13.06 -32.45
N GLU A 354 5.02 12.93 -33.05
CA GLU A 354 6.03 11.93 -32.66
C GLU A 354 7.31 12.64 -32.20
N LEU A 355 7.62 12.48 -30.92
CA LEU A 355 8.85 12.98 -30.29
C LEU A 355 9.77 11.80 -29.98
N THR A 356 11.04 11.93 -30.34
CA THR A 356 12.10 10.98 -29.97
C THR A 356 13.30 11.78 -29.46
N VAL A 357 13.73 11.50 -28.24
CA VAL A 357 14.84 12.17 -27.56
C VAL A 357 15.85 11.09 -27.14
N GLU A 358 16.79 10.78 -28.03
CA GLU A 358 17.76 9.70 -27.79
C GLU A 358 18.71 10.03 -26.63
N THR A 359 19.01 11.31 -26.40
CA THR A 359 19.89 11.75 -25.30
C THR A 359 19.34 11.40 -23.92
N HIS A 360 18.01 11.28 -23.79
CA HIS A 360 17.33 10.99 -22.53
C HIS A 360 16.58 9.64 -22.54
N ALA A 361 16.74 8.84 -23.61
CA ALA A 361 15.98 7.62 -23.84
C ALA A 361 14.46 7.82 -23.65
N ALA A 362 13.93 8.88 -24.27
CA ALA A 362 12.53 9.27 -24.17
C ALA A 362 11.82 9.27 -25.54
N SER A 363 10.55 8.90 -25.57
CA SER A 363 9.70 9.01 -26.75
C SER A 363 8.27 9.35 -26.36
N ALA A 364 7.58 10.12 -27.20
CA ALA A 364 6.17 10.43 -27.01
C ALA A 364 5.41 10.36 -28.34
N ARG A 365 4.19 9.84 -28.30
CA ARG A 365 3.20 9.86 -29.38
C ARG A 365 1.89 10.41 -28.84
N CYS A 366 1.40 11.52 -29.39
CA CYS A 366 0.21 12.21 -28.89
C CYS A 366 -0.46 13.08 -29.99
N GLY A 367 -1.66 13.60 -29.71
CA GLY A 367 -2.34 14.56 -30.59
C GLY A 367 -1.86 16.00 -30.37
N LEU A 368 -1.56 16.36 -29.12
CA LEU A 368 -1.02 17.66 -28.72
C LEU A 368 0.13 17.47 -27.74
N LEU A 369 1.25 18.13 -28.03
CA LEU A 369 2.36 18.34 -27.11
C LEU A 369 2.43 19.84 -26.80
N ARG A 370 2.38 20.20 -25.52
CA ARG A 370 2.57 21.58 -25.04
C ARG A 370 3.67 21.62 -24.00
N LEU A 371 4.68 22.45 -24.23
CA LEU A 371 5.84 22.67 -23.38
C LEU A 371 5.84 24.12 -22.91
N GLU A 372 5.64 24.34 -21.62
CA GLU A 372 5.72 25.65 -20.98
C GLU A 372 7.05 25.76 -20.24
N LEU A 373 7.99 26.53 -20.80
CA LEU A 373 9.39 26.54 -20.36
C LEU A 373 9.59 27.27 -19.03
N GLY A 374 8.84 28.35 -18.80
CA GLY A 374 8.84 29.09 -17.53
C GLY A 374 8.47 28.23 -16.32
N PRO A 375 7.25 27.65 -16.27
CA PRO A 375 6.83 26.78 -15.16
C PRO A 375 7.42 25.36 -15.22
N GLN A 376 8.22 25.03 -16.25
CA GLN A 376 8.75 23.69 -16.54
C GLN A 376 7.67 22.61 -16.56
N ARG A 377 6.60 22.90 -17.31
CA ARG A 377 5.44 22.02 -17.42
C ARG A 377 5.32 21.48 -18.83
N VAL A 378 5.10 20.18 -18.93
CA VAL A 378 4.78 19.50 -20.18
C VAL A 378 3.39 18.89 -20.09
N THR A 379 2.60 19.07 -21.14
CA THR A 379 1.27 18.49 -21.30
C THR A 379 1.21 17.72 -22.60
N PHE A 380 0.76 16.48 -22.52
CA PHE A 380 0.50 15.61 -23.66
C PHE A 380 -0.98 15.25 -23.63
N SER A 381 -1.69 15.42 -24.73
CA SER A 381 -3.09 14.99 -24.84
C SER A 381 -3.41 14.39 -26.20
N SER A 382 -4.41 13.53 -26.23
CA SER A 382 -4.98 12.94 -27.44
C SER A 382 -6.46 12.64 -27.20
N GLN A 383 -7.24 12.45 -28.27
CA GLN A 383 -8.64 12.06 -28.15
C GLN A 383 -8.79 10.61 -27.67
N ASP A 384 -7.92 9.72 -28.16
CA ASP A 384 -7.90 8.30 -27.79
C ASP A 384 -6.90 8.02 -26.66
N GLU A 385 -5.61 8.00 -27.00
CA GLU A 385 -4.54 7.60 -26.09
C GLU A 385 -3.23 8.29 -26.48
N ILE A 386 -2.45 8.70 -25.49
CA ILE A 386 -1.03 9.04 -25.68
C ILE A 386 -0.16 7.85 -25.29
N GLU A 387 1.02 7.77 -25.88
CA GLU A 387 2.05 6.79 -25.50
C GLU A 387 3.32 7.55 -25.13
N LEU A 388 3.74 7.48 -23.87
CA LEU A 388 4.98 8.09 -23.37
C LEU A 388 5.91 7.00 -22.87
N LYS A 389 7.18 7.07 -23.26
CA LYS A 389 8.25 6.19 -22.78
C LYS A 389 9.42 7.01 -22.27
N TYR A 390 9.95 6.65 -21.11
CA TYR A 390 11.10 7.31 -20.50
C TYR A 390 11.96 6.31 -19.73
N LYS A 391 13.22 6.14 -20.17
CA LYS A 391 14.18 5.19 -19.57
C LYS A 391 13.61 3.77 -19.41
N GLY A 392 12.78 3.34 -20.37
CA GLY A 392 12.12 2.04 -20.38
C GLY A 392 10.80 1.95 -19.60
N ASN A 393 10.42 2.98 -18.83
CA ASN A 393 9.09 3.07 -18.23
C ASN A 393 8.08 3.58 -19.27
N GLU A 394 6.84 3.10 -19.20
CA GLU A 394 5.76 3.44 -20.13
C GLU A 394 4.55 3.96 -19.37
N ILE A 395 3.92 5.01 -19.89
CA ILE A 395 2.63 5.51 -19.41
C ILE A 395 1.72 5.85 -20.58
N HIS A 396 0.47 5.44 -20.42
CA HIS A 396 -0.60 5.53 -21.42
C HIS A 396 -1.86 6.11 -20.77
N ALA A 397 -2.39 7.19 -21.35
CA ALA A 397 -3.64 7.84 -20.91
C ALA A 397 -4.11 8.86 -21.97
N PRO A 398 -5.36 9.36 -21.93
CA PRO A 398 -5.80 10.47 -22.78
C PRO A 398 -5.08 11.80 -22.53
N LEU A 399 -4.71 12.06 -21.27
CA LEU A 399 -4.03 13.29 -20.84
C LEU A 399 -2.95 12.95 -19.82
N VAL A 400 -1.72 13.43 -20.05
CA VAL A 400 -0.65 13.43 -19.04
C VAL A 400 -0.02 14.80 -18.97
N GLN A 401 0.02 15.36 -17.77
CA GLN A 401 0.67 16.62 -17.46
C GLN A 401 1.71 16.37 -16.38
N TYR A 402 2.94 16.82 -16.62
CA TYR A 402 4.03 16.76 -15.65
C TYR A 402 4.64 18.15 -15.47
N GLN A 403 4.89 18.53 -14.22
CA GLN A 403 5.59 19.76 -13.90
C GLN A 403 6.79 19.43 -13.02
N ALA A 404 7.99 19.73 -13.52
CA ALA A 404 9.23 19.50 -12.79
C ALA A 404 9.28 20.35 -11.50
N PRO A 405 9.96 19.86 -10.45
CA PRO A 405 10.11 20.63 -9.23
C PRO A 405 11.00 21.86 -9.48
N PRO A 406 10.74 23.00 -8.81
CA PRO A 406 11.63 24.16 -8.91
C PRO A 406 13.06 23.79 -8.47
N LYS A 407 14.09 24.23 -9.20
CA LYS A 407 15.51 23.91 -8.90
C LYS A 407 15.93 24.22 -7.46
N ALA A 408 15.34 25.25 -6.84
CA ALA A 408 15.63 25.67 -5.47
C ALA A 408 14.89 24.88 -4.37
N SER A 409 14.00 23.94 -4.74
CA SER A 409 13.11 23.27 -3.79
C SER A 409 13.72 22.05 -3.08
N GLY A 410 14.80 21.47 -3.62
CA GLY A 410 15.40 20.24 -3.10
C GLY A 410 14.59 18.96 -3.39
N TYR A 411 13.42 19.07 -4.03
CA TYR A 411 12.62 17.90 -4.45
C TYR A 411 13.17 17.28 -5.74
N GLN A 412 13.20 15.96 -5.79
CA GLN A 412 13.58 15.17 -6.96
C GLN A 412 12.38 14.88 -7.88
N ILE A 413 11.18 14.74 -7.31
CA ILE A 413 9.95 14.48 -8.08
C ILE A 413 9.11 15.75 -8.20
N GLY A 414 8.50 15.94 -9.36
CA GLY A 414 7.53 17.00 -9.62
C GLY A 414 6.08 16.63 -9.31
N THR A 415 5.16 17.36 -9.91
CA THR A 415 3.72 17.02 -9.91
C THR A 415 3.35 16.30 -11.20
N LEU A 416 2.50 15.27 -11.11
CA LEU A 416 2.03 14.47 -12.23
C LEU A 416 0.51 14.41 -12.19
N LEU A 417 -0.15 14.62 -13.32
CA LEU A 417 -1.58 14.36 -13.49
C LEU A 417 -1.73 13.49 -14.74
N ALA A 418 -2.34 12.33 -14.60
CA ALA A 418 -2.80 11.52 -15.73
C ALA A 418 -4.32 11.33 -15.60
N ALA A 419 -5.09 11.74 -16.60
CA ALA A 419 -6.56 11.69 -16.55
C ALA A 419 -7.12 10.77 -17.63
N GLY A 420 -8.23 10.10 -17.30
CA GLY A 420 -8.87 9.08 -18.12
C GLY A 420 -8.35 7.68 -17.83
N ASN A 421 -8.93 6.69 -18.51
CA ASN A 421 -8.50 5.30 -18.45
C ASN A 421 -7.05 5.17 -18.94
N GLY A 422 -6.22 4.48 -18.18
CA GLY A 422 -4.79 4.44 -18.47
C GLY A 422 -4.05 3.35 -17.74
N TRP A 423 -2.78 3.21 -18.11
CA TRP A 423 -1.87 2.27 -17.47
C TRP A 423 -0.44 2.78 -17.46
N LEU A 424 0.32 2.26 -16.49
CA LEU A 424 1.70 2.56 -16.19
C LEU A 424 2.44 1.23 -16.08
N LYS A 425 3.63 1.15 -16.63
CA LYS A 425 4.49 -0.01 -16.52
C LYS A 425 5.94 0.40 -16.30
N SER A 426 6.59 -0.23 -15.32
CA SER A 426 8.01 -0.02 -15.06
C SER A 426 8.89 -0.74 -16.09
N ALA A 427 10.12 -0.26 -16.26
CA ALA A 427 11.11 -0.87 -17.15
C ALA A 427 11.37 -2.35 -16.81
N ALA A 428 11.59 -3.19 -17.83
CA ALA A 428 11.72 -4.64 -17.65
C ALA A 428 12.92 -5.09 -16.79
N ASN A 429 13.93 -4.23 -16.70
CA ASN A 429 15.16 -4.37 -15.94
C ASN A 429 15.10 -3.75 -14.53
N SER A 430 13.95 -3.19 -14.12
CA SER A 430 13.78 -2.74 -12.73
C SER A 430 13.77 -3.94 -11.78
N SER A 431 14.43 -3.79 -10.62
CA SER A 431 14.43 -4.80 -9.55
C SER A 431 13.02 -5.10 -9.04
N GLN A 432 12.10 -4.14 -9.19
CA GLN A 432 10.67 -4.29 -8.90
C GLN A 432 9.87 -4.04 -10.18
N ARG A 433 9.32 -5.10 -10.76
CA ARG A 433 8.38 -4.98 -11.89
C ARG A 433 7.03 -4.52 -11.36
N VAL A 434 6.59 -3.35 -11.79
CA VAL A 434 5.33 -2.74 -11.38
C VAL A 434 4.50 -2.45 -12.61
N GLU A 435 3.24 -2.87 -12.58
CA GLU A 435 2.23 -2.53 -13.56
C GLU A 435 0.99 -2.01 -12.83
N LEU A 436 0.53 -0.83 -13.19
CA LEU A 436 -0.63 -0.18 -12.58
C LEU A 436 -1.62 0.19 -13.69
N ARG A 437 -2.89 -0.19 -13.51
CA ARG A 437 -3.99 0.20 -14.40
C ARG A 437 -5.06 0.94 -13.61
N TRP A 438 -5.75 1.89 -14.24
CA TRP A 438 -6.82 2.69 -13.63
C TRP A 438 -7.85 3.12 -14.68
N THR A 439 -9.07 3.48 -14.25
CA THR A 439 -10.14 3.93 -15.16
C THR A 439 -10.47 5.42 -15.05
N ASP A 440 -10.03 6.11 -14.00
CA ASP A 440 -10.33 7.54 -13.76
C ASP A 440 -9.09 8.43 -13.87
N GLY A 441 -8.07 8.20 -13.05
CA GLY A 441 -6.81 8.96 -13.16
C GLY A 441 -5.79 8.71 -12.05
N ILE A 442 -4.61 9.31 -12.25
CA ILE A 442 -3.49 9.38 -11.31
C ILE A 442 -3.15 10.83 -11.02
N ASN A 443 -2.84 11.15 -9.76
CA ASN A 443 -2.33 12.46 -9.34
C ASN A 443 -1.15 12.29 -8.37
N MET A 444 0.01 12.87 -8.69
CA MET A 444 1.17 13.02 -7.81
C MET A 444 1.31 14.48 -7.42
N ARG A 445 1.31 14.76 -6.12
CA ARG A 445 1.51 16.11 -5.57
C ARG A 445 2.21 16.07 -4.22
N HIS A 446 2.89 17.15 -3.86
CA HIS A 446 3.46 17.28 -2.53
C HIS A 446 2.39 17.75 -1.53
N ILE A 447 2.18 16.97 -0.47
CA ILE A 447 1.29 17.30 0.64
C ILE A 447 2.15 17.31 1.91
N GLN A 448 2.18 18.44 2.62
CA GLN A 448 3.01 18.61 3.82
C GLN A 448 4.50 18.28 3.57
N GLY A 449 5.02 18.62 2.38
CA GLY A 449 6.42 18.40 2.00
C GLY A 449 6.76 16.98 1.55
N LYS A 450 5.79 16.05 1.51
CA LYS A 450 5.99 14.68 1.01
C LYS A 450 5.25 14.44 -0.30
N PRO A 451 5.85 13.75 -1.29
CA PRO A 451 5.14 13.31 -2.48
C PRO A 451 4.05 12.29 -2.14
N VAL A 452 2.83 12.54 -2.61
CA VAL A 452 1.67 11.67 -2.44
C VAL A 452 1.08 11.33 -3.81
N LEU A 453 1.06 10.03 -4.13
CA LEU A 453 0.40 9.48 -5.31
C LEU A 453 -1.01 9.04 -4.96
N THR A 454 -2.01 9.53 -5.67
CA THR A 454 -3.39 9.07 -5.58
C THR A 454 -3.81 8.47 -6.92
N VAL A 455 -4.43 7.30 -6.89
CA VAL A 455 -4.93 6.57 -8.06
C VAL A 455 -6.40 6.25 -7.84
N ARG A 456 -7.23 6.60 -8.82
CA ARG A 456 -8.70 6.45 -8.76
C ARG A 456 -9.25 5.68 -9.95
N GLY A 457 -10.46 5.17 -9.80
CA GLY A 457 -11.13 4.41 -10.85
C GLY A 457 -10.65 2.96 -10.85
N ARG A 458 -10.84 2.29 -9.71
CA ARG A 458 -10.56 0.86 -9.54
C ARG A 458 -9.12 0.45 -9.90
N PRO A 459 -8.10 1.05 -9.27
CA PRO A 459 -6.70 0.70 -9.52
C PRO A 459 -6.44 -0.79 -9.41
N ARG A 460 -5.71 -1.32 -10.40
CA ARG A 460 -5.15 -2.67 -10.39
C ARG A 460 -3.63 -2.58 -10.41
N LEU A 461 -3.04 -2.84 -9.26
CA LEU A 461 -1.59 -2.87 -9.07
C LEU A 461 -1.10 -4.31 -9.15
N THR A 462 -0.11 -4.56 -9.99
CA THR A 462 0.60 -5.85 -10.09
C THR A 462 2.07 -5.59 -9.83
N THR A 463 2.64 -6.32 -8.87
CA THR A 463 4.06 -6.26 -8.51
C THR A 463 4.67 -7.65 -8.52
N SER A 464 5.98 -7.76 -8.26
CA SER A 464 6.63 -9.05 -8.00
C SER A 464 6.08 -9.76 -6.76
N ALA A 465 5.51 -9.02 -5.80
CA ALA A 465 4.96 -9.58 -4.56
C ALA A 465 3.53 -10.11 -4.72
N GLY A 466 2.77 -9.61 -5.70
CA GLY A 466 1.37 -10.00 -5.88
C GLY A 466 0.54 -8.94 -6.60
N ARG A 467 -0.77 -9.09 -6.54
CA ARG A 467 -1.77 -8.20 -7.12
C ARG A 467 -2.65 -7.58 -6.04
N LEU A 468 -3.04 -6.34 -6.29
CA LEU A 468 -3.92 -5.56 -5.43
C LEU A 468 -4.96 -4.84 -6.30
N TRP A 469 -6.23 -4.98 -5.92
CA TRP A 469 -7.33 -4.18 -6.44
C TRP A 469 -7.94 -3.37 -5.31
N ALA A 470 -8.43 -2.17 -5.62
CA ALA A 470 -9.19 -1.32 -4.71
C ALA A 470 -9.98 -0.30 -5.53
N ASP A 471 -10.88 0.48 -4.93
CA ASP A 471 -11.56 1.60 -5.60
C ASP A 471 -10.69 2.87 -5.64
N GLU A 472 -9.87 3.09 -4.61
CA GLU A 472 -8.87 4.16 -4.51
C GLU A 472 -7.57 3.64 -3.87
N LEU A 473 -6.42 4.10 -4.37
CA LEU A 473 -5.09 3.81 -3.84
C LEU A 473 -4.35 5.11 -3.58
N GLU A 474 -3.82 5.28 -2.38
CA GLU A 474 -2.98 6.41 -1.97
C GLU A 474 -1.61 5.89 -1.50
N MET A 475 -0.53 6.46 -1.99
CA MET A 475 0.83 6.16 -1.55
C MET A 475 1.55 7.44 -1.15
N VAL A 476 2.02 7.49 0.10
CA VAL A 476 2.94 8.53 0.56
C VAL A 476 4.36 8.01 0.34
N LEU A 477 5.16 8.77 -0.38
CA LEU A 477 6.51 8.40 -0.76
C LEU A 477 7.54 9.28 0.00
N ARG A 478 8.74 8.75 0.16
CA ARG A 478 9.92 9.47 0.65
C ARG A 478 10.97 9.50 -0.44
N GLU A 479 11.55 10.67 -0.62
CA GLU A 479 12.64 10.92 -1.56
C GLU A 479 13.98 10.84 -0.81
N ARG A 480 15.00 10.34 -1.49
CA ARG A 480 16.39 10.37 -1.02
C ARG A 480 16.90 11.80 -0.95
N ALA A 481 17.52 12.18 0.16
CA ALA A 481 18.10 13.51 0.30
C ALA A 481 19.23 13.71 -0.73
N VAL A 482 19.18 14.82 -1.49
CA VAL A 482 20.17 15.15 -2.53
C VAL A 482 21.55 15.48 -1.91
N ASP A 483 21.56 15.99 -0.68
CA ASP A 483 22.77 16.49 0.01
C ASP A 483 23.56 15.40 0.76
N GLY A 484 23.11 14.13 0.73
CA GLY A 484 23.78 13.01 1.41
C GLY A 484 23.90 13.13 2.93
N SER A 485 23.08 13.99 3.56
CA SER A 485 23.16 14.34 4.99
C SER A 485 22.44 13.37 5.93
N GLU A 486 21.61 12.47 5.40
CA GLU A 486 21.11 11.29 6.12
C GLU A 486 21.95 10.07 5.73
N GLU A 487 22.33 9.22 6.70
CA GLU A 487 22.71 7.83 6.40
C GLU A 487 21.56 7.21 5.62
N ASP A 488 21.70 7.09 4.31
CA ASP A 488 20.55 6.82 3.46
C ASP A 488 20.13 5.34 3.54
N LEU A 489 19.02 5.12 4.24
CA LEU A 489 18.43 3.80 4.50
C LEU A 489 17.47 3.34 3.39
N LEU A 490 17.23 4.19 2.37
CA LEU A 490 16.23 3.91 1.34
C LEU A 490 16.74 2.89 0.31
N PRO A 491 15.90 1.93 -0.12
CA PRO A 491 16.27 0.94 -1.12
C PRO A 491 16.36 1.52 -2.55
N ALA A 492 15.85 2.72 -2.77
CA ALA A 492 15.81 3.43 -4.06
C ALA A 492 15.72 4.94 -3.82
N ASP A 493 15.89 5.75 -4.87
CA ASP A 493 15.76 7.22 -4.79
C ASP A 493 14.38 7.67 -4.28
N ILE A 494 13.36 6.83 -4.50
CA ILE A 494 11.98 7.05 -4.08
C ILE A 494 11.47 5.73 -3.50
N ALA A 495 10.97 5.76 -2.28
CA ALA A 495 10.40 4.58 -1.62
C ALA A 495 9.07 4.90 -0.92
N PRO A 496 8.14 3.93 -0.82
CA PRO A 496 6.89 4.13 -0.10
C PRO A 496 7.13 4.15 1.41
N GLU A 497 6.51 5.12 2.11
CA GLU A 497 6.41 5.12 3.57
C GLU A 497 5.03 4.65 4.05
N ARG A 498 4.01 4.91 3.23
CA ARG A 498 2.64 4.49 3.53
C ARG A 498 1.89 4.18 2.26
N MET A 499 1.16 3.07 2.26
CA MET A 499 0.18 2.74 1.23
C MET A 499 -1.18 2.57 1.89
N THR A 500 -2.22 3.18 1.33
CA THR A 500 -3.60 3.02 1.77
C THR A 500 -4.47 2.66 0.57
N ALA A 501 -5.16 1.53 0.63
CA ALA A 501 -6.13 1.12 -0.38
C ALA A 501 -7.53 1.10 0.24
N ARG A 502 -8.54 1.61 -0.49
CA ARG A 502 -9.91 1.80 0.03
C ARG A 502 -10.94 1.31 -0.97
N GLY A 503 -11.99 0.67 -0.44
CA GLY A 503 -13.15 0.16 -1.19
C GLY A 503 -12.81 -1.12 -1.95
N HIS A 504 -13.59 -2.19 -1.70
CA HIS A 504 -13.49 -3.49 -2.37
C HIS A 504 -12.05 -3.96 -2.59
N VAL A 505 -11.23 -3.91 -1.54
CA VAL A 505 -9.83 -4.26 -1.65
C VAL A 505 -9.70 -5.78 -1.77
N ASP A 506 -9.06 -6.23 -2.84
CA ASP A 506 -8.77 -7.64 -3.11
C ASP A 506 -7.25 -7.81 -3.17
N ILE A 507 -6.71 -8.69 -2.33
CA ILE A 507 -5.28 -8.97 -2.22
C ILE A 507 -5.04 -10.38 -2.71
N ASP A 508 -4.10 -10.54 -3.64
CA ASP A 508 -3.71 -11.82 -4.21
C ASP A 508 -2.18 -11.91 -4.29
N SER A 509 -1.56 -12.53 -3.29
CA SER A 509 -0.12 -12.77 -3.23
C SER A 509 0.18 -14.24 -2.90
N THR A 510 1.44 -14.64 -3.03
CA THR A 510 1.87 -16.03 -2.77
C THR A 510 1.72 -16.45 -1.29
N GLN A 511 1.74 -15.49 -0.36
CA GLN A 511 1.69 -15.75 1.08
C GLN A 511 0.39 -15.26 1.74
N LEU A 512 -0.30 -14.30 1.11
CA LEU A 512 -1.48 -13.64 1.64
C LEU A 512 -2.51 -13.40 0.54
N SER A 513 -3.72 -13.89 0.74
CA SER A 513 -4.90 -13.56 -0.06
C SER A 513 -6.02 -13.02 0.83
N GLY A 514 -6.95 -12.24 0.29
CA GLY A 514 -8.03 -11.73 1.14
C GLY A 514 -8.85 -10.59 0.57
N LYS A 515 -10.09 -10.48 1.04
CA LYS A 515 -10.99 -9.37 0.69
C LYS A 515 -11.27 -8.51 1.92
N ILE A 516 -11.01 -7.22 1.79
CA ILE A 516 -11.19 -6.22 2.86
C ILE A 516 -11.74 -4.91 2.32
N ASN A 517 -12.26 -4.05 3.20
CA ASN A 517 -12.75 -2.72 2.81
C ASN A 517 -11.66 -1.65 2.84
N ARG A 518 -10.64 -1.80 3.69
CA ARG A 518 -9.51 -0.87 3.80
C ARG A 518 -8.21 -1.59 4.15
N LEU A 519 -7.18 -1.35 3.35
CA LEU A 519 -5.79 -1.74 3.62
C LEU A 519 -4.98 -0.50 4.00
N LYS A 520 -4.16 -0.61 5.03
CA LYS A 520 -3.11 0.37 5.34
C LYS A 520 -1.80 -0.36 5.59
N ILE A 521 -0.74 0.08 4.94
CA ILE A 521 0.61 -0.42 5.14
C ILE A 521 1.47 0.77 5.53
N ASP A 522 2.08 0.73 6.71
CA ASP A 522 3.09 1.70 7.16
C ASP A 522 4.48 1.04 7.08
N VAL A 523 5.43 1.69 6.40
CA VAL A 523 6.78 1.17 6.17
C VAL A 523 7.79 2.06 6.90
N GLN A 524 8.65 1.43 7.72
CA GLN A 524 9.74 2.08 8.43
C GLN A 524 11.08 1.52 7.96
N TYR A 525 12.00 2.42 7.60
CA TYR A 525 13.36 2.07 7.20
C TYR A 525 14.29 2.29 8.40
N LEU A 526 14.98 1.24 8.84
CA LEU A 526 15.85 1.29 10.03
C LEU A 526 17.30 0.87 9.68
N PRO A 527 18.31 1.46 10.34
CA PRO A 527 19.71 1.05 10.18
C PRO A 527 19.96 -0.34 10.77
N ILE A 528 21.10 -0.93 10.41
CA ILE A 528 21.54 -2.21 10.97
C ILE A 528 21.99 -1.99 12.41
N ASP A 529 21.27 -2.53 13.39
CA ASP A 529 21.84 -2.75 14.72
C ASP A 529 22.81 -3.94 14.65
N LEU A 530 24.10 -3.65 14.51
CA LEU A 530 25.17 -4.62 14.78
C LEU A 530 25.23 -4.87 16.29
N SER A 531 24.29 -5.61 16.85
CA SER A 531 24.42 -6.10 18.23
C SER A 531 25.46 -7.24 18.25
N LEU A 532 26.74 -6.88 18.37
CA LEU A 532 27.82 -7.78 18.80
C LEU A 532 27.61 -8.15 20.27
N GLY A 533 26.68 -9.07 20.52
CA GLY A 533 26.46 -9.70 21.81
C GLY A 533 26.67 -11.21 21.68
N ASN A 534 27.74 -11.71 22.30
CA ASN A 534 27.99 -13.15 22.45
C ASN A 534 26.75 -13.86 23.03
N ALA A 535 26.13 -14.73 22.24
CA ALA A 535 25.40 -15.88 22.75
C ALA A 535 25.61 -17.07 21.80
N SER A 536 26.36 -18.05 22.31
CA SER A 536 26.47 -19.39 21.78
C SER A 536 25.10 -20.00 21.44
N GLY A 537 24.93 -20.45 20.19
CA GLY A 537 23.96 -21.47 19.79
C GLY A 537 22.51 -21.02 19.64
N GLY A 538 22.13 -20.58 18.43
CA GLY A 538 20.74 -20.44 18.02
C GLY A 538 20.64 -19.83 16.61
N ALA A 539 20.13 -20.59 15.65
CA ALA A 539 19.88 -20.13 14.28
C ALA A 539 18.99 -18.85 14.27
N PRO A 540 19.08 -17.98 13.24
CA PRO A 540 18.21 -16.81 13.12
C PRO A 540 16.74 -17.27 13.17
N ALA A 541 16.01 -16.77 14.15
CA ALA A 541 14.62 -17.13 14.40
C ALA A 541 13.73 -16.71 13.22
N SER A 542 12.93 -17.64 12.70
CA SER A 542 12.01 -17.37 11.59
C SER A 542 10.89 -16.43 12.04
N ALA A 543 10.71 -15.32 11.31
CA ALA A 543 9.62 -14.37 11.49
C ALA A 543 8.26 -15.05 11.18
N LEU A 544 7.20 -14.66 11.90
CA LEU A 544 5.85 -15.21 11.74
C LEU A 544 5.30 -15.09 10.30
N LEU A 545 5.78 -14.08 9.56
CA LEU A 545 5.38 -13.76 8.19
C LEU A 545 6.59 -13.34 7.33
N GLY A 546 7.79 -13.84 7.65
CA GLY A 546 9.00 -13.51 6.90
C GLY A 546 9.15 -14.34 5.63
N GLY A 547 9.26 -13.66 4.49
CA GLY A 547 9.68 -14.25 3.21
C GLY A 547 11.14 -14.71 3.24
N GLY A 548 11.45 -15.73 4.04
CA GLY A 548 12.66 -16.53 3.88
C GLY A 548 12.48 -17.49 2.71
N THR A 549 13.41 -17.46 1.77
CA THR A 549 13.39 -18.19 0.49
C THR A 549 13.35 -19.73 0.58
N ASN A 550 13.17 -20.34 1.76
CA ASN A 550 13.20 -21.79 1.94
C ASN A 550 12.31 -22.36 3.08
N ALA A 551 11.33 -21.61 3.61
CA ALA A 551 10.26 -22.23 4.40
C ALA A 551 9.11 -22.56 3.46
N SER A 552 8.67 -23.83 3.41
CA SER A 552 7.48 -24.28 2.66
C SER A 552 6.35 -23.24 2.82
N ALA A 553 6.12 -22.43 1.80
CA ALA A 553 5.42 -21.16 1.94
C ALA A 553 3.96 -21.41 2.32
N ARG A 554 3.63 -21.13 3.58
CA ARG A 554 2.25 -21.15 4.04
C ARG A 554 1.51 -19.98 3.41
N ALA A 555 0.40 -20.29 2.76
CA ALA A 555 -0.53 -19.32 2.24
C ALA A 555 -1.63 -19.08 3.27
N TYR A 556 -1.87 -17.82 3.60
CA TYR A 556 -2.93 -17.41 4.51
C TYR A 556 -3.99 -16.62 3.75
N ARG A 557 -5.24 -16.82 4.13
CA ARG A 557 -6.37 -16.03 3.68
C ARG A 557 -6.91 -15.19 4.83
N ILE A 558 -7.08 -13.88 4.60
CA ILE A 558 -7.59 -12.93 5.59
C ILE A 558 -8.78 -12.18 5.01
N ASP A 559 -9.95 -12.40 5.58
CA ASP A 559 -11.15 -11.63 5.28
C ASP A 559 -11.52 -10.77 6.52
N GLY A 560 -11.94 -9.52 6.31
CA GLY A 560 -12.25 -8.55 7.36
C GLY A 560 -12.64 -7.17 6.84
N ASP A 561 -12.87 -6.18 7.70
CA ASP A 561 -13.19 -4.81 7.27
C ASP A 561 -11.93 -3.96 7.04
N THR A 562 -11.01 -3.97 8.01
CA THR A 562 -9.77 -3.19 7.94
C THR A 562 -8.56 -4.05 8.25
N LEU A 563 -7.48 -3.88 7.48
CA LEU A 563 -6.17 -4.49 7.71
C LEU A 563 -5.10 -3.40 7.75
N ASP A 564 -4.51 -3.20 8.92
CA ASP A 564 -3.38 -2.31 9.12
C ASP A 564 -2.10 -3.16 9.34
N ILE A 565 -1.07 -2.93 8.53
CA ILE A 565 0.19 -3.69 8.55
C ILE A 565 1.34 -2.72 8.81
N GLY A 566 2.15 -3.02 9.82
CA GLY A 566 3.45 -2.38 10.04
C GLY A 566 4.57 -3.22 9.41
N VAL A 567 5.38 -2.60 8.57
CA VAL A 567 6.53 -3.21 7.91
C VAL A 567 7.80 -2.46 8.32
N ILE A 568 8.82 -3.20 8.71
CA ILE A 568 10.17 -2.69 8.94
C ILE A 568 11.07 -3.22 7.82
N VAL A 569 11.81 -2.34 7.16
CA VAL A 569 12.80 -2.70 6.14
C VAL A 569 14.19 -2.54 6.75
N ARG A 570 14.94 -3.65 6.80
CA ARG A 570 16.35 -3.71 7.21
C ARG A 570 17.13 -4.42 6.10
N ASP A 571 18.22 -3.83 5.63
CA ASP A 571 19.05 -4.40 4.55
C ASP A 571 18.23 -4.80 3.30
N ALA A 572 17.32 -3.92 2.88
CA ALA A 572 16.36 -4.14 1.79
C ALA A 572 15.43 -5.37 1.97
N GLN A 573 15.40 -6.00 3.14
CA GLN A 573 14.50 -7.10 3.47
C GLN A 573 13.32 -6.58 4.31
N PRO A 574 12.07 -6.69 3.81
CA PRO A 574 10.89 -6.33 4.57
C PRO A 574 10.56 -7.40 5.61
N GLN A 575 10.26 -6.98 6.83
CA GLN A 575 9.78 -7.80 7.94
C GLN A 575 8.48 -7.20 8.49
N ILE A 576 7.49 -8.04 8.76
CA ILE A 576 6.23 -7.59 9.36
C ILE A 576 6.47 -7.38 10.86
N SER A 577 6.17 -6.18 11.35
CA SER A 577 6.31 -5.81 12.76
C SER A 577 5.00 -5.82 13.52
N SER A 578 3.91 -5.45 12.86
CA SER A 578 2.56 -5.49 13.44
C SER A 578 1.51 -5.77 12.39
N LEU A 579 0.40 -6.35 12.84
CA LEU A 579 -0.76 -6.66 12.01
C LEU A 579 -2.00 -6.47 12.87
N ASP A 580 -2.89 -5.57 12.45
CA ASP A 580 -4.16 -5.28 13.11
C ASP A 580 -5.30 -5.51 12.12
N VAL A 581 -6.17 -6.47 12.39
CA VAL A 581 -7.38 -6.75 11.60
C VAL A 581 -8.61 -6.43 12.43
N ARG A 582 -9.60 -5.75 11.85
CA ARG A 582 -10.88 -5.46 12.50
C ARG A 582 -12.05 -5.74 11.57
N GLY A 583 -13.22 -5.94 12.17
CA GLY A 583 -14.45 -6.34 11.47
C GLY A 583 -14.69 -7.84 11.65
N GLU A 584 -15.62 -8.40 10.88
CA GLU A 584 -15.87 -9.86 10.88
C GLU A 584 -14.64 -10.58 10.30
N LEU A 585 -13.73 -10.98 11.18
CA LEU A 585 -12.44 -11.58 10.84
C LEU A 585 -12.62 -13.08 10.57
N GLU A 586 -12.15 -13.53 9.41
CA GLU A 586 -11.80 -14.94 9.20
C GLU A 586 -10.35 -15.00 8.68
N PHE A 587 -9.49 -15.62 9.47
CA PHE A 587 -8.12 -15.96 9.09
C PHE A 587 -8.02 -17.47 8.92
N ARG A 588 -7.53 -17.92 7.76
CA ARG A 588 -7.43 -19.34 7.41
C ARG A 588 -6.08 -19.67 6.80
N GLU A 589 -5.48 -20.78 7.20
CA GLU A 589 -4.33 -21.38 6.53
C GLU A 589 -4.79 -22.26 5.35
N GLU A 590 -4.36 -21.99 4.11
CA GLU A 590 -4.81 -22.72 2.91
C GLU A 590 -3.94 -23.95 2.59
N ALA A 591 -2.67 -23.98 3.01
CA ALA A 591 -1.74 -25.08 2.73
C ALA A 591 -1.22 -25.72 4.03
N ALA A 592 -1.99 -26.65 4.58
CA ALA A 592 -1.50 -27.57 5.61
C ALA A 592 -0.59 -28.63 4.94
N ASN A 593 0.67 -28.70 5.34
CA ASN A 593 1.55 -29.80 4.93
C ASN A 593 0.97 -31.13 5.44
N GLY A 594 0.41 -31.94 4.55
CA GLY A 594 -0.01 -33.33 4.81
C GLY A 594 -1.53 -33.54 4.74
N ALA A 595 -1.94 -34.53 3.93
CA ALA A 595 -3.33 -34.98 3.85
C ALA A 595 -3.80 -35.51 5.22
N GLY A 596 -4.53 -34.68 5.97
CA GLY A 596 -5.13 -35.05 7.26
C GLY A 596 -5.01 -34.01 8.38
N ALA A 597 -4.16 -32.99 8.25
CA ALA A 597 -4.06 -31.93 9.26
C ALA A 597 -5.19 -30.90 9.09
N GLN A 598 -5.98 -30.67 10.15
CA GLN A 598 -7.00 -29.61 10.14
C GLN A 598 -6.31 -28.23 10.09
N PRO A 599 -6.69 -27.35 9.15
CA PRO A 599 -6.05 -26.05 8.98
C PRO A 599 -6.31 -25.15 10.19
N LEU A 600 -5.39 -24.21 10.44
CA LEU A 600 -5.62 -23.13 11.40
C LEU A 600 -6.75 -22.23 10.88
N ILE A 601 -7.82 -22.11 11.66
CA ILE A 601 -8.93 -21.18 11.42
C ILE A 601 -9.08 -20.30 12.65
N VAL A 602 -9.03 -18.99 12.46
CA VAL A 602 -9.26 -17.98 13.52
C VAL A 602 -10.40 -17.09 13.10
N ARG A 603 -11.40 -16.95 13.99
CA ARG A 603 -12.54 -16.05 13.79
C ARG A 603 -12.71 -15.13 14.98
N GLY A 604 -13.13 -13.89 14.71
CA GLY A 604 -13.35 -12.89 15.75
C GLY A 604 -13.76 -11.54 15.17
N LYS A 605 -13.63 -10.49 15.98
CA LYS A 605 -13.89 -9.10 15.60
C LYS A 605 -12.63 -8.24 15.49
N GLU A 606 -11.58 -8.62 16.21
CA GLU A 606 -10.31 -7.91 16.22
C GLU A 606 -9.16 -8.88 16.47
N LEU A 607 -8.13 -8.82 15.64
CA LEU A 607 -6.85 -9.52 15.80
C LEU A 607 -5.73 -8.49 15.79
N GLN A 608 -4.94 -8.45 16.85
CA GLN A 608 -3.78 -7.57 16.95
C GLN A 608 -2.53 -8.42 17.17
N ILE A 609 -1.51 -8.17 16.36
CA ILE A 609 -0.18 -8.76 16.47
C ILE A 609 0.82 -7.63 16.63
N ARG A 610 1.65 -7.70 17.66
CA ARG A 610 2.73 -6.74 17.94
C ARG A 610 4.06 -7.46 18.05
N ASN A 611 5.13 -6.80 17.63
CA ASN A 611 6.50 -7.30 17.65
C ASN A 611 6.64 -8.64 16.90
N ALA A 612 5.94 -8.78 15.77
CA ALA A 612 5.87 -10.01 14.98
C ALA A 612 7.24 -10.44 14.40
N GLU A 613 8.18 -9.50 14.31
CA GLU A 613 9.57 -9.67 13.92
C GLU A 613 10.45 -10.27 15.03
N THR A 614 9.94 -10.36 16.26
CA THR A 614 10.68 -10.89 17.42
C THR A 614 10.12 -12.24 17.89
N SER A 615 10.90 -12.96 18.70
CA SER A 615 10.39 -14.15 19.40
C SER A 615 9.31 -13.80 20.43
N ALA A 616 9.30 -12.58 20.96
CA ALA A 616 8.37 -12.11 21.99
C ALA A 616 7.05 -11.51 21.42
N ALA A 617 6.63 -11.97 20.24
CA ALA A 617 5.40 -11.52 19.60
C ALA A 617 4.18 -11.69 20.52
N LYS A 618 3.39 -10.62 20.63
CA LYS A 618 2.14 -10.60 21.41
C LYS A 618 0.96 -10.64 20.44
N ILE A 619 0.09 -11.61 20.62
CA ILE A 619 -1.12 -11.81 19.81
C ILE A 619 -2.31 -11.61 20.72
N SER A 620 -3.26 -10.76 20.33
CA SER A 620 -4.52 -10.56 21.00
C SER A 620 -5.66 -10.78 20.01
N LEU A 621 -6.59 -11.64 20.38
CA LEU A 621 -7.79 -11.94 19.62
C LEU A 621 -9.02 -11.60 20.46
N ARG A 622 -9.97 -10.87 19.89
CA ARG A 622 -11.25 -10.53 20.53
C ARG A 622 -12.42 -10.83 19.62
N GLY A 623 -13.55 -11.21 20.21
CA GLY A 623 -14.77 -11.55 19.47
C GLY A 623 -15.99 -11.68 20.37
N GLN A 624 -17.12 -12.06 19.76
CA GLN A 624 -18.39 -12.29 20.46
C GLN A 624 -19.10 -13.56 19.93
N PRO A 625 -18.51 -14.75 20.09
CA PRO A 625 -17.20 -15.09 20.67
C PRO A 625 -16.08 -15.05 19.61
N ALA A 626 -14.82 -15.13 20.05
CA ALA A 626 -13.70 -15.46 19.17
C ALA A 626 -13.42 -16.97 19.22
N THR A 627 -13.14 -17.57 18.06
CA THR A 627 -12.88 -19.01 17.95
C THR A 627 -11.54 -19.26 17.28
N ILE A 628 -10.75 -20.17 17.84
CA ILE A 628 -9.53 -20.68 17.21
C ILE A 628 -9.67 -22.18 17.07
N THR A 629 -9.43 -22.69 15.86
CA THR A 629 -9.42 -24.12 15.57
C THR A 629 -8.10 -24.49 14.92
N ALA A 630 -7.40 -25.47 15.48
CA ALA A 630 -6.14 -25.99 14.94
C ALA A 630 -5.92 -27.43 15.40
N ALA A 631 -5.47 -28.32 14.50
CA ALA A 631 -5.09 -29.69 14.83
C ALA A 631 -6.12 -30.48 15.68
N GLY A 632 -7.42 -30.29 15.47
CA GLY A 632 -8.48 -30.96 16.23
C GLY A 632 -8.86 -30.27 17.55
N MET A 633 -8.11 -29.26 17.99
CA MET A 633 -8.45 -28.43 19.15
C MET A 633 -9.30 -27.24 18.73
N ALA A 634 -10.26 -26.86 19.57
CA ALA A 634 -11.05 -25.64 19.40
C ALA A 634 -11.12 -24.85 20.73
N ILE A 635 -10.85 -23.56 20.67
CA ILE A 635 -10.98 -22.65 21.81
C ILE A 635 -12.01 -21.58 21.46
N GLU A 636 -12.95 -21.34 22.36
CA GLU A 636 -13.95 -20.28 22.27
C GLU A 636 -13.86 -19.37 23.49
N ALA A 637 -13.64 -18.07 23.28
CA ALA A 637 -13.56 -17.07 24.34
C ALA A 637 -13.83 -15.66 23.80
N VAL A 638 -14.13 -14.71 24.70
CA VAL A 638 -14.34 -13.29 24.32
C VAL A 638 -13.01 -12.59 24.00
N GLU A 639 -11.96 -12.90 24.74
CA GLU A 639 -10.61 -12.35 24.55
C GLU A 639 -9.55 -13.41 24.86
N LEU A 640 -8.58 -13.56 23.96
CA LEU A 640 -7.40 -14.39 24.13
C LEU A 640 -6.15 -13.53 23.96
N GLN A 641 -5.18 -13.72 24.85
CA GLN A 641 -3.84 -13.12 24.75
C GLN A 641 -2.79 -14.23 24.70
N VAL A 642 -1.90 -14.19 23.73
CA VAL A 642 -0.82 -15.16 23.53
C VAL A 642 0.51 -14.43 23.46
N ASN A 643 1.52 -14.97 24.14
CA ASN A 643 2.91 -14.56 24.00
C ASN A 643 3.71 -15.72 23.40
N ARG A 644 4.20 -15.53 22.18
CA ARG A 644 4.95 -16.55 21.44
C ARG A 644 6.23 -16.96 22.16
N GLY A 645 6.99 -15.99 22.67
CA GLY A 645 8.35 -16.22 23.17
C GLY A 645 8.37 -17.03 24.46
N THR A 646 7.34 -16.88 25.29
CA THR A 646 7.17 -17.65 26.52
C THR A 646 6.23 -18.84 26.36
N SER A 647 5.68 -19.08 25.16
CA SER A 647 4.63 -20.07 24.91
C SER A 647 3.48 -20.00 25.94
N ALA A 648 3.07 -18.78 26.30
CA ALA A 648 2.05 -18.55 27.31
C ALA A 648 0.77 -18.01 26.67
N ALA A 649 -0.38 -18.47 27.14
CA ALA A 649 -1.69 -17.98 26.72
C ALA A 649 -2.58 -17.67 27.93
N LYS A 650 -3.45 -16.66 27.81
CA LYS A 650 -4.30 -16.19 28.90
C LYS A 650 -5.67 -15.76 28.40
N ILE A 651 -6.71 -16.20 29.09
CA ILE A 651 -8.11 -15.86 28.90
C ILE A 651 -8.67 -15.43 30.27
N ASN A 652 -9.16 -14.20 30.38
CA ASN A 652 -9.75 -13.65 31.62
C ASN A 652 -11.28 -13.51 31.49
N ALA A 653 -11.91 -14.49 30.88
CA ALA A 653 -13.34 -14.51 30.62
C ALA A 653 -13.85 -15.97 30.63
N PRO A 654 -15.17 -16.19 30.78
CA PRO A 654 -15.77 -17.47 30.50
C PRO A 654 -15.43 -17.96 29.09
N GLY A 655 -15.26 -19.27 28.95
CA GLY A 655 -14.91 -19.87 27.68
C GLY A 655 -15.04 -21.38 27.67
N GLN A 656 -14.71 -21.95 26.51
CA GLN A 656 -14.76 -23.38 26.24
C GLN A 656 -13.50 -23.80 25.49
N LEU A 657 -12.99 -24.99 25.84
CA LEU A 657 -11.91 -25.68 25.16
C LEU A 657 -12.41 -27.08 24.80
N VAL A 658 -12.23 -27.46 23.54
CA VAL A 658 -12.44 -28.82 23.05
C VAL A 658 -11.08 -29.37 22.64
N LEU A 659 -10.68 -30.49 23.22
CA LEU A 659 -9.46 -31.20 22.86
C LEU A 659 -9.75 -32.68 22.55
N PRO A 660 -9.10 -33.28 21.56
CA PRO A 660 -9.20 -34.71 21.33
C PRO A 660 -8.42 -35.47 22.42
N ILE A 661 -9.06 -36.48 23.02
CA ILE A 661 -8.45 -37.38 24.00
C ILE A 661 -8.51 -38.83 23.49
N GLU A 662 -7.43 -39.59 23.71
CA GLU A 662 -7.37 -41.03 23.37
C GLU A 662 -7.72 -41.92 24.55
N ARG A 663 -7.81 -41.35 25.75
CA ARG A 663 -8.18 -42.03 26.99
C ARG A 663 -9.31 -41.28 27.66
N ASP A 664 -10.26 -42.00 28.23
CA ASP A 664 -11.32 -41.39 29.04
C ASP A 664 -10.79 -40.81 30.36
N LEU A 665 -11.67 -40.21 31.15
CA LEU A 665 -11.30 -39.63 32.45
C LEU A 665 -10.87 -40.69 33.49
N GLN A 666 -11.07 -41.98 33.20
CA GLN A 666 -10.65 -43.12 34.03
C GLN A 666 -9.34 -43.76 33.51
N GLY A 667 -8.75 -43.26 32.44
CA GLY A 667 -7.48 -43.74 31.87
C GLY A 667 -7.60 -44.92 30.92
N GLN A 668 -8.82 -45.36 30.61
CA GLN A 668 -9.05 -46.45 29.65
C GLN A 668 -8.86 -45.94 28.23
N LEU A 669 -8.20 -46.75 27.39
CA LEU A 669 -7.95 -46.42 25.99
C LEU A 669 -9.25 -46.49 25.18
N LEU A 670 -9.56 -45.41 24.47
CA LEU A 670 -10.74 -45.31 23.62
C LEU A 670 -10.48 -45.96 22.25
N ALA A 671 -11.51 -46.55 21.65
CA ALA A 671 -11.41 -47.16 20.32
C ALA A 671 -11.14 -46.11 19.21
N GLN A 672 -11.57 -44.87 19.42
CA GLN A 672 -11.29 -43.70 18.59
C GLN A 672 -11.12 -42.48 19.51
N PRO A 673 -10.33 -41.46 19.11
CA PRO A 673 -10.24 -40.22 19.85
C PRO A 673 -11.61 -39.56 20.03
N GLU A 674 -11.88 -39.08 21.23
CA GLU A 674 -13.15 -38.45 21.61
C GLU A 674 -12.91 -36.99 22.04
N PRO A 675 -13.84 -36.04 21.81
CA PRO A 675 -13.72 -34.69 22.33
C PRO A 675 -13.91 -34.63 23.86
N LEU A 676 -12.92 -34.11 24.57
CA LEU A 676 -13.06 -33.60 25.94
C LEU A 676 -13.42 -32.12 25.88
N GLU A 677 -14.61 -31.79 26.38
CA GLU A 677 -15.12 -30.43 26.48
C GLU A 677 -14.84 -29.88 27.88
N VAL A 678 -14.05 -28.82 27.99
CA VAL A 678 -13.78 -28.11 29.24
C VAL A 678 -14.39 -26.73 29.17
N THR A 679 -15.29 -26.41 30.10
CA THR A 679 -15.92 -25.09 30.24
C THR A 679 -15.49 -24.46 31.56
N TRP A 680 -15.35 -23.14 31.59
CA TRP A 680 -14.98 -22.38 32.80
C TRP A 680 -15.68 -21.02 32.84
N GLN A 681 -15.77 -20.43 34.03
CA GLN A 681 -16.39 -19.12 34.27
C GLN A 681 -15.40 -18.03 34.70
N GLY A 682 -14.23 -18.39 35.27
CA GLY A 682 -13.22 -17.43 35.71
C GLY A 682 -12.19 -17.10 34.64
N GLY A 683 -11.32 -18.05 34.32
CA GLY A 683 -10.28 -17.87 33.30
C GLY A 683 -9.43 -19.10 33.03
N MET A 684 -8.58 -19.00 32.01
CA MET A 684 -7.66 -20.05 31.57
C MET A 684 -6.27 -19.46 31.35
N ASN A 685 -5.24 -20.13 31.88
CA ASN A 685 -3.83 -19.80 31.68
C ASN A 685 -3.10 -21.04 31.15
N LEU A 686 -2.31 -20.86 30.10
CA LEU A 686 -1.36 -21.84 29.61
C LEU A 686 0.05 -21.38 29.98
N GLU A 687 0.77 -22.25 30.68
CA GLU A 687 2.18 -22.08 31.02
C GLU A 687 2.92 -23.36 30.60
N ASN A 688 3.70 -23.30 29.51
CA ASN A 688 4.44 -24.43 28.94
C ASN A 688 3.53 -25.62 28.55
N ASP A 689 3.52 -26.68 29.37
CA ASP A 689 2.76 -27.92 29.20
C ASP A 689 1.52 -27.98 30.11
N ARG A 690 1.28 -26.94 30.92
CA ARG A 690 0.17 -26.89 31.89
C ARG A 690 -0.90 -25.90 31.47
N VAL A 691 -2.13 -26.38 31.34
CA VAL A 691 -3.33 -25.55 31.18
C VAL A 691 -4.07 -25.50 32.50
N ILE A 692 -4.24 -24.31 33.05
CA ILE A 692 -4.88 -24.06 34.34
C ILE A 692 -6.19 -23.32 34.09
N PHE A 693 -7.30 -23.94 34.48
CA PHE A 693 -8.64 -23.37 34.43
C PHE A 693 -9.10 -22.99 35.84
N HIS A 694 -9.87 -21.91 35.94
CA HIS A 694 -10.39 -21.39 37.20
C HIS A 694 -11.85 -20.94 37.09
N GLY A 695 -12.57 -21.13 38.19
CA GLY A 695 -13.95 -20.68 38.40
C GLY A 695 -14.96 -21.61 37.74
N ASN A 696 -15.63 -22.44 38.54
CA ASN A 696 -16.66 -23.39 38.10
C ASN A 696 -16.29 -24.17 36.83
N VAL A 697 -15.18 -24.91 36.89
CA VAL A 697 -14.67 -25.69 35.75
C VAL A 697 -15.46 -26.99 35.62
N VAL A 698 -15.98 -27.27 34.42
CA VAL A 698 -16.67 -28.51 34.08
C VAL A 698 -15.99 -29.15 32.90
N ALA A 699 -15.43 -30.35 33.12
CA ALA A 699 -14.86 -31.20 32.09
C ALA A 699 -15.84 -32.33 31.76
N ARG A 700 -16.20 -32.49 30.49
CA ARG A 700 -17.21 -33.45 30.01
C ARG A 700 -16.67 -34.30 28.86
N THR A 701 -16.98 -35.58 28.94
CA THR A 701 -16.84 -36.58 27.88
C THR A 701 -18.22 -37.24 27.64
N SER A 702 -18.32 -38.12 26.66
CA SER A 702 -19.49 -38.94 26.34
C SER A 702 -19.88 -39.90 27.48
N SER A 703 -18.88 -40.28 28.29
CA SER A 703 -18.98 -41.25 29.38
C SER A 703 -18.91 -40.62 30.77
N GLY A 704 -18.66 -39.30 30.90
CA GLY A 704 -18.37 -38.73 32.20
C GLY A 704 -18.41 -37.21 32.29
N GLN A 705 -18.57 -36.72 33.52
CA GLN A 705 -18.45 -35.31 33.86
C GLN A 705 -17.67 -35.13 35.16
N LEU A 706 -16.82 -34.12 35.20
CA LEU A 706 -15.97 -33.75 36.32
C LEU A 706 -16.10 -32.25 36.57
N ASN A 707 -16.47 -31.88 37.80
CA ASN A 707 -16.65 -30.50 38.22
C ASN A 707 -15.64 -30.16 39.32
N THR A 708 -15.01 -28.99 39.22
CA THR A 708 -14.03 -28.48 40.20
C THR A 708 -13.91 -26.96 40.10
N GLU A 709 -13.40 -26.29 41.13
CA GLU A 709 -13.16 -24.84 41.05
C GLU A 709 -11.87 -24.50 40.30
N ARG A 710 -10.86 -25.39 40.38
CA ARG A 710 -9.61 -25.23 39.65
C ARG A 710 -9.15 -26.56 39.07
N LEU A 711 -8.96 -26.59 37.76
CA LEU A 711 -8.46 -27.74 37.01
C LEU A 711 -7.09 -27.43 36.41
N VAL A 712 -6.10 -28.29 36.64
CA VAL A 712 -4.80 -28.27 35.97
C VAL A 712 -4.72 -29.47 35.06
N VAL A 713 -4.59 -29.22 33.77
CA VAL A 713 -4.33 -30.22 32.73
C VAL A 713 -2.84 -30.18 32.39
N VAL A 714 -2.16 -31.31 32.53
CA VAL A 714 -0.75 -31.46 32.13
C VAL A 714 -0.70 -32.24 30.82
N LEU A 715 -0.03 -31.68 29.83
CA LEU A 715 0.07 -32.20 28.47
C LEU A 715 1.37 -32.99 28.27
N SER A 716 1.42 -33.85 27.24
CA SER A 716 2.61 -34.65 26.90
C SER A 716 3.76 -33.82 26.30
N ALA A 717 3.45 -32.64 25.75
CA ALA A 717 4.40 -31.70 25.18
C ALA A 717 3.89 -30.26 25.35
N SER A 718 4.82 -29.31 25.45
CA SER A 718 4.48 -27.88 25.48
C SER A 718 3.90 -27.43 24.14
N ILE A 719 2.85 -26.61 24.17
CA ILE A 719 2.25 -26.01 22.98
C ILE A 719 3.17 -24.89 22.50
N GLN A 720 3.73 -25.03 21.29
CA GLN A 720 4.56 -24.00 20.67
C GLN A 720 3.75 -23.19 19.65
N PHE A 721 3.80 -21.86 19.77
CA PHE A 721 3.10 -20.92 18.86
C PHE A 721 4.01 -20.38 17.74
N ASP A 722 5.07 -21.10 17.39
CA ASP A 722 6.04 -20.68 16.37
C ASP A 722 5.70 -21.15 14.96
N GLY A 723 4.58 -21.86 14.82
CA GLY A 723 4.11 -22.41 13.56
C GLY A 723 4.85 -23.68 13.16
N THR A 724 5.86 -24.19 13.85
CA THR A 724 6.38 -25.52 13.52
C THR A 724 5.28 -26.54 13.83
N THR A 725 4.86 -27.32 12.83
CA THR A 725 3.88 -28.39 13.04
C THR A 725 4.51 -29.39 14.01
N GLN A 726 4.12 -29.34 15.28
CA GLN A 726 4.26 -30.50 16.16
C GLN A 726 3.41 -31.60 15.54
N ALA A 727 4.05 -32.48 14.78
CA ALA A 727 3.47 -33.72 14.29
C ALA A 727 3.13 -34.71 15.42
N SER A 728 3.49 -34.38 16.66
CA SER A 728 3.08 -35.11 17.86
C SER A 728 1.76 -34.53 18.36
N GLN A 729 0.69 -35.31 18.29
CA GLN A 729 -0.56 -34.99 18.96
C GLN A 729 -0.27 -34.74 20.45
N THR A 730 -0.44 -33.49 20.90
CA THR A 730 -0.35 -33.15 22.32
C THR A 730 -1.47 -33.87 23.05
N GLN A 731 -1.12 -34.79 23.96
CA GLN A 731 -2.08 -35.64 24.67
C GLN A 731 -2.19 -35.23 26.14
N LEU A 732 -3.34 -35.53 26.74
CA LEU A 732 -3.57 -35.38 28.18
C LEU A 732 -2.76 -36.42 28.97
N THR A 733 -1.83 -35.97 29.80
CA THR A 733 -1.01 -36.83 30.67
C THR A 733 -1.56 -36.91 32.09
N GLN A 734 -1.97 -35.78 32.66
CA GLN A 734 -2.41 -35.71 34.06
C GLN A 734 -3.48 -34.64 34.27
N LEU A 735 -4.41 -34.93 35.16
CA LEU A 735 -5.44 -34.02 35.66
C LEU A 735 -5.20 -33.74 37.15
N GLU A 736 -5.25 -32.48 37.55
CA GLU A 736 -5.21 -32.06 38.96
C GLU A 736 -6.38 -31.14 39.27
N CYS A 737 -7.32 -31.61 40.07
CA CYS A 737 -8.52 -30.90 40.50
C CYS A 737 -8.32 -30.39 41.92
N TRP A 738 -8.65 -29.14 42.17
CA TRP A 738 -8.45 -28.44 43.44
C TRP A 738 -9.71 -27.73 43.89
N GLU A 739 -9.80 -27.46 45.20
CA GLU A 739 -10.90 -26.67 45.78
C GLU A 739 -12.27 -27.31 45.57
N GLY A 740 -12.33 -28.65 45.72
CA GLY A 740 -13.54 -29.44 45.56
C GLY A 740 -13.58 -30.17 44.23
N VAL A 741 -13.99 -31.42 44.28
CA VAL A 741 -14.13 -32.32 43.13
C VAL A 741 -15.48 -33.00 43.23
N SER A 742 -16.27 -32.96 42.17
CA SER A 742 -17.49 -33.76 42.02
C SER A 742 -17.46 -34.40 40.65
N ALA A 743 -17.35 -35.72 40.58
CA ALA A 743 -17.28 -36.44 39.32
C ALA A 743 -18.38 -37.51 39.23
N GLN A 744 -18.87 -37.74 38.02
CA GLN A 744 -19.77 -38.82 37.68
C GLN A 744 -19.32 -39.47 36.38
N PHE A 745 -19.22 -40.80 36.39
CA PHE A 745 -18.75 -41.60 35.27
C PHE A 745 -19.72 -42.75 35.01
N ILE A 746 -19.93 -43.07 33.73
CA ILE A 746 -20.87 -44.09 33.26
C ILE A 746 -20.10 -44.99 32.30
N GLN A 747 -19.93 -46.26 32.69
CA GLN A 747 -19.34 -47.28 31.82
C GLN A 747 -20.46 -48.01 31.08
N ARG A 748 -20.22 -48.33 29.80
CA ARG A 748 -21.17 -49.01 28.93
C ARG A 748 -20.49 -50.12 28.14
N ASP A 749 -21.24 -51.17 27.82
CA ASP A 749 -20.85 -52.20 26.86
C ASP A 749 -21.83 -52.23 25.67
N ALA A 750 -21.77 -53.27 24.84
CA ALA A 750 -22.65 -53.43 23.68
C ALA A 750 -24.14 -53.64 24.05
N VAL A 751 -24.45 -53.93 25.31
CA VAL A 751 -25.79 -54.29 25.82
C VAL A 751 -26.40 -53.16 26.65
N GLY A 752 -25.60 -52.30 27.28
CA GLY A 752 -26.09 -51.14 28.02
C GLY A 752 -25.09 -50.57 29.03
N ILE A 753 -25.59 -49.91 30.08
CA ILE A 753 -24.77 -49.39 31.18
C ILE A 753 -24.30 -50.56 32.06
N THR A 754 -23.00 -50.60 32.35
CA THR A 754 -22.39 -51.62 33.22
C THR A 754 -22.07 -51.09 34.61
N SER A 755 -21.73 -49.80 34.74
CA SER A 755 -21.51 -49.15 36.02
C SER A 755 -21.74 -47.65 35.98
N ILE A 756 -22.09 -47.08 37.13
CA ILE A 756 -22.13 -45.65 37.39
C ILE A 756 -21.30 -45.38 38.65
N HIS A 757 -20.28 -44.54 38.52
CA HIS A 757 -19.43 -44.12 39.62
C HIS A 757 -19.68 -42.64 39.90
N LYS A 758 -19.82 -42.28 41.17
CA LYS A 758 -19.87 -40.89 41.64
C LYS A 758 -18.82 -40.69 42.71
N MET A 759 -18.19 -39.54 42.72
CA MET A 759 -17.26 -39.22 43.80
C MET A 759 -17.28 -37.74 44.14
N LYS A 760 -17.05 -37.44 45.41
CA LYS A 760 -16.86 -36.11 45.96
C LYS A 760 -15.61 -36.08 46.83
N LEU A 761 -14.66 -35.22 46.53
CA LEU A 761 -13.38 -35.10 47.25
C LEU A 761 -12.98 -33.62 47.39
N LYS A 762 -11.97 -33.34 48.22
CA LYS A 762 -11.39 -32.00 48.35
C LYS A 762 -10.44 -31.66 47.20
N SER A 763 -9.63 -32.62 46.77
CA SER A 763 -8.75 -32.50 45.59
C SER A 763 -8.50 -33.89 45.00
N LEU A 764 -8.16 -33.95 43.72
CA LEU A 764 -7.89 -35.20 43.00
C LEU A 764 -6.76 -34.97 42.00
N ARG A 765 -5.76 -35.85 42.00
CA ARG A 765 -4.72 -35.94 40.98
C ARG A 765 -4.83 -37.31 40.32
N ALA A 766 -4.91 -37.34 38.99
CA ALA A 766 -4.99 -38.55 38.20
C ALA A 766 -4.03 -38.48 37.01
N ASN A 767 -3.10 -39.42 36.92
CA ASN A 767 -2.18 -39.55 35.80
C ASN A 767 -2.72 -40.62 34.83
N GLN A 768 -3.07 -40.19 33.61
CA GLN A 768 -3.71 -41.03 32.60
C GLN A 768 -2.74 -42.02 31.93
N VAL A 769 -1.43 -41.77 32.04
CA VAL A 769 -0.39 -42.64 31.46
C VAL A 769 0.02 -43.72 32.45
N THR A 770 0.35 -43.33 33.69
CA THR A 770 0.81 -44.27 34.72
C THR A 770 -0.35 -44.96 35.46
N GLY A 771 -1.54 -44.38 35.41
CA GLY A 771 -2.73 -44.83 36.13
C GLY A 771 -2.77 -44.38 37.60
N LEU A 772 -1.75 -43.67 38.09
CA LEU A 772 -1.67 -43.23 39.49
C LEU A 772 -2.80 -42.24 39.81
N VAL A 773 -3.52 -42.49 40.90
CA VAL A 773 -4.57 -41.63 41.43
C VAL A 773 -4.29 -41.32 42.89
N ASP A 774 -4.40 -40.05 43.25
CA ASP A 774 -4.23 -39.54 44.62
C ASP A 774 -5.28 -38.46 44.88
N GLY A 775 -6.12 -38.63 45.90
CA GLY A 775 -7.18 -37.71 46.26
C GLY A 775 -7.19 -37.41 47.74
N ASN A 776 -7.45 -36.16 48.10
CA ASN A 776 -7.52 -35.72 49.50
C ASN A 776 -8.97 -35.63 49.97
N GLY A 777 -9.20 -36.09 51.20
CA GLY A 777 -10.48 -36.05 51.89
C GLY A 777 -10.74 -34.76 52.68
N PRO A 778 -11.87 -34.70 53.42
CA PRO A 778 -12.89 -35.74 53.50
C PRO A 778 -13.62 -35.95 52.16
N GLY A 779 -14.12 -37.16 51.92
CA GLY A 779 -14.73 -37.50 50.64
C GLY A 779 -15.71 -38.67 50.71
N VAL A 780 -16.46 -38.83 49.62
CA VAL A 780 -17.45 -39.90 49.41
C VAL A 780 -17.24 -40.48 48.03
N ILE A 781 -17.19 -41.81 47.92
CA ILE A 781 -17.19 -42.54 46.65
C ILE A 781 -18.41 -43.45 46.63
N GLU A 782 -19.20 -43.38 45.56
CA GLU A 782 -20.36 -44.24 45.29
C GLU A 782 -20.16 -44.98 43.97
N SER A 783 -20.56 -46.23 43.93
CA SER A 783 -20.47 -47.08 42.74
C SER A 783 -21.69 -47.98 42.67
N VAL A 784 -22.47 -47.87 41.61
CA VAL A 784 -23.49 -48.85 41.23
C VAL A 784 -22.95 -49.63 40.04
N HIS A 785 -22.96 -50.96 40.09
CA HIS A 785 -22.46 -51.78 38.98
C HIS A 785 -23.28 -53.05 38.81
N LEU A 786 -23.25 -53.59 37.58
CA LEU A 786 -23.75 -54.92 37.30
C LEU A 786 -22.86 -55.96 37.97
N SER A 787 -23.47 -56.85 38.74
CA SER A 787 -22.80 -58.06 39.21
C SER A 787 -22.97 -59.15 38.15
N THR A 788 -21.88 -59.59 37.52
CA THR A 788 -21.87 -60.70 36.54
C THR A 788 -21.88 -62.09 37.18
N SER A 789 -22.00 -62.14 38.50
CA SER A 789 -22.32 -63.34 39.24
C SER A 789 -23.10 -62.92 40.47
N ALA A 790 -24.14 -63.69 40.79
CA ALA A 790 -24.66 -63.68 42.15
C ALA A 790 -23.47 -63.80 43.09
N MET A 791 -23.36 -62.92 44.09
CA MET A 791 -22.67 -63.32 45.32
C MET A 791 -23.21 -64.72 45.67
N PRO A 792 -22.35 -65.75 45.81
CA PRO A 792 -22.75 -66.94 46.55
C PRO A 792 -22.95 -66.46 47.99
N GLY A 793 -24.19 -66.10 48.34
CA GLY A 793 -24.42 -65.30 49.53
C GLY A 793 -25.88 -65.06 49.93
N ALA A 794 -26.84 -65.09 48.99
CA ALA A 794 -28.22 -65.39 49.39
C ALA A 794 -28.30 -66.89 49.67
N PRO A 795 -28.76 -67.33 50.86
CA PRO A 795 -28.83 -68.74 51.19
C PRO A 795 -29.73 -69.47 50.18
N ALA A 796 -29.13 -70.31 49.34
CA ALA A 796 -29.87 -71.39 48.70
C ALA A 796 -30.29 -72.35 49.81
N ALA A 797 -31.55 -72.26 50.23
CA ALA A 797 -32.13 -73.19 51.17
C ALA A 797 -32.00 -74.63 50.61
N PRO A 798 -31.51 -75.59 51.41
CA PRO A 798 -31.33 -76.97 51.00
C PRO A 798 -32.61 -77.77 51.21
N PHE A 799 -33.75 -77.36 50.63
CA PHE A 799 -34.98 -78.16 50.63
C PHE A 799 -35.83 -77.88 49.39
N ALA A 800 -35.37 -78.37 48.23
CA ALA A 800 -36.28 -78.65 47.13
C ALA A 800 -36.79 -80.10 47.31
N ASP A 801 -38.10 -80.19 47.56
CA ASP A 801 -39.01 -81.36 47.47
C ASP A 801 -39.59 -81.82 48.81
N VAL A 802 -40.76 -81.28 49.17
CA VAL A 802 -42.05 -82.00 49.19
C VAL A 802 -43.19 -80.96 49.05
N THR A 803 -44.03 -81.13 48.04
CA THR A 803 -45.24 -80.34 47.74
C THR A 803 -46.28 -80.32 48.87
N PRO A 804 -47.18 -79.32 48.87
CA PRO A 804 -48.59 -79.66 48.70
C PRO A 804 -49.26 -78.86 47.58
N SER A 805 -50.15 -79.56 46.91
CA SER A 805 -50.96 -79.16 45.78
C SER A 805 -51.98 -78.06 46.09
N THR A 806 -52.34 -77.38 45.00
CA THR A 806 -53.63 -76.76 44.62
C THR A 806 -53.99 -75.35 45.07
N ASN A 807 -54.13 -74.52 44.02
CA ASN A 807 -55.06 -73.41 43.77
C ASN A 807 -54.76 -72.07 44.45
N PHE A 808 -54.12 -71.15 43.72
CA PHE A 808 -54.70 -69.89 43.20
C PHE A 808 -53.67 -69.24 42.25
N SER A 809 -54.14 -68.71 41.11
CA SER A 809 -53.35 -67.89 40.18
C SER A 809 -53.75 -66.41 40.28
N ALA A 810 -52.76 -65.56 39.95
CA ALA A 810 -52.73 -64.10 39.81
C ALA A 810 -52.59 -63.33 41.15
N VAL A 811 -51.69 -62.35 41.30
CA VAL A 811 -51.41 -61.18 40.45
C VAL A 811 -49.92 -60.75 40.56
N GLY A 812 -49.43 -60.08 39.52
CA GLY A 812 -48.00 -59.85 39.22
C GLY A 812 -47.14 -59.15 40.29
N ALA A 813 -45.89 -59.59 40.35
CA ALA A 813 -44.71 -58.74 40.31
C ALA A 813 -43.58 -59.58 39.70
N SER A 814 -43.17 -59.25 38.48
CA SER A 814 -41.92 -59.74 37.92
C SER A 814 -40.80 -59.35 38.87
N ARG A 815 -40.24 -60.31 39.63
CA ARG A 815 -38.93 -60.13 40.24
C ARG A 815 -37.93 -60.11 39.08
N ILE A 816 -37.53 -58.92 38.65
CA ILE A 816 -36.31 -58.76 37.86
C ILE A 816 -35.19 -59.36 38.73
N PRO A 817 -34.36 -60.29 38.24
CA PRO A 817 -33.21 -60.77 39.00
C PRO A 817 -32.34 -59.56 39.37
N GLN A 818 -32.13 -59.33 40.67
CA GLN A 818 -31.34 -58.21 41.19
C GLN A 818 -29.88 -58.37 40.74
N ASN A 819 -29.54 -57.68 39.65
CA ASN A 819 -28.22 -57.70 39.03
C ASN A 819 -27.37 -56.47 39.38
N LEU A 820 -27.86 -55.53 40.21
CA LEU A 820 -27.16 -54.30 40.56
C LEU A 820 -26.67 -54.33 42.01
N ARG A 821 -25.41 -53.91 42.20
CA ARG A 821 -24.76 -53.77 43.50
C ARG A 821 -24.33 -52.33 43.71
N PHE A 822 -24.58 -51.82 44.90
CA PHE A 822 -24.17 -50.48 45.35
C PHE A 822 -23.05 -50.61 46.38
N LEU A 823 -22.01 -49.82 46.17
CA LEU A 823 -20.94 -49.55 47.12
C LEU A 823 -20.95 -48.06 47.42
N ARG A 824 -20.93 -47.69 48.70
CA ARG A 824 -20.58 -46.35 49.13
C ARG A 824 -19.49 -46.40 50.17
N VAL A 825 -18.52 -45.48 50.07
CA VAL A 825 -17.37 -45.34 50.97
C VAL A 825 -17.24 -43.87 51.36
N ASP A 826 -17.46 -43.58 52.64
CA ASP A 826 -17.21 -42.27 53.26
C ASP A 826 -15.83 -42.33 53.96
N PHE A 827 -14.98 -41.31 53.83
CA PHE A 827 -13.63 -41.29 54.41
C PHE A 827 -13.15 -39.87 54.76
N LEU A 828 -12.17 -39.76 55.66
CA LEU A 828 -11.64 -38.49 56.16
C LEU A 828 -10.30 -38.07 55.55
N ARG A 829 -9.35 -38.99 55.33
CA ARG A 829 -7.96 -38.61 54.96
C ARG A 829 -7.78 -38.50 53.46
N GLY A 830 -7.98 -39.57 52.71
CA GLY A 830 -7.68 -39.58 51.28
C GLY A 830 -7.90 -40.91 50.59
N VAL A 831 -7.65 -40.94 49.29
CA VAL A 831 -7.69 -42.11 48.43
C VAL A 831 -6.40 -42.16 47.61
N GLN A 832 -5.78 -43.33 47.49
CA GLN A 832 -4.56 -43.55 46.70
C GLN A 832 -4.69 -44.85 45.92
N GLY A 833 -4.21 -44.87 44.68
CA GLY A 833 -4.35 -46.06 43.86
C GLY A 833 -3.63 -45.99 42.54
N ASN A 834 -3.72 -47.09 41.79
CA ASN A 834 -3.32 -47.14 40.41
C ASN A 834 -4.43 -47.83 39.60
N LEU A 835 -5.07 -47.09 38.70
CA LEU A 835 -6.15 -47.56 37.84
C LEU A 835 -5.66 -48.60 36.83
N ASN A 836 -4.41 -48.51 36.37
CA ASN A 836 -3.83 -49.54 35.50
C ASN A 836 -3.56 -50.86 36.24
N GLU A 837 -3.45 -50.80 37.57
CA GLU A 837 -3.33 -51.98 38.43
C GLU A 837 -4.67 -52.42 39.03
N ASP A 838 -5.77 -51.72 38.71
CA ASP A 838 -7.10 -51.88 39.30
C ASP A 838 -7.09 -51.95 40.83
N ARG A 839 -6.28 -51.09 41.47
CA ARG A 839 -6.06 -51.07 42.92
C ARG A 839 -6.27 -49.68 43.49
N VAL A 840 -7.14 -49.58 44.49
CA VAL A 840 -7.48 -48.32 45.17
C VAL A 840 -7.55 -48.56 46.67
N ALA A 841 -6.90 -47.71 47.46
CA ALA A 841 -6.95 -47.69 48.91
C ALA A 841 -7.53 -46.37 49.40
N VAL A 842 -8.44 -46.45 50.35
CA VAL A 842 -9.10 -45.31 50.99
C VAL A 842 -8.66 -45.27 52.45
N GLU A 843 -8.30 -44.10 52.97
CA GLU A 843 -7.73 -43.93 54.29
C GLU A 843 -8.49 -42.93 55.17
N GLY A 844 -8.44 -43.20 56.47
CA GLY A 844 -8.87 -42.34 57.57
C GLY A 844 -10.37 -42.47 57.87
N ASP A 845 -10.70 -43.12 58.99
CA ASP A 845 -12.08 -43.33 59.49
C ASP A 845 -13.07 -43.69 58.37
N VAL A 846 -12.77 -44.78 57.67
CA VAL A 846 -13.51 -45.25 56.51
C VAL A 846 -14.79 -45.93 56.97
N LYS A 847 -15.92 -45.53 56.40
CA LYS A 847 -17.24 -46.16 56.58
C LYS A 847 -17.80 -46.55 55.23
N ALA A 848 -17.98 -47.85 55.01
CA ALA A 848 -18.45 -48.39 53.77
C ALA A 848 -19.73 -49.21 53.94
N VAL A 849 -20.61 -49.15 52.95
CA VAL A 849 -21.78 -50.02 52.81
C VAL A 849 -21.77 -50.66 51.43
N TYR A 850 -22.00 -51.97 51.38
CA TYR A 850 -22.09 -52.74 50.15
C TYR A 850 -23.35 -53.61 50.16
N GLY A 851 -24.23 -53.48 49.16
CA GLY A 851 -25.49 -54.21 49.12
C GLY A 851 -26.23 -54.16 47.77
N PRO A 852 -27.33 -54.90 47.59
CA PRO A 852 -28.12 -54.89 46.37
C PRO A 852 -28.98 -53.62 46.25
N VAL A 853 -29.26 -53.20 45.01
CA VAL A 853 -30.18 -52.09 44.68
C VAL A 853 -31.07 -52.47 43.50
N ASP A 854 -32.26 -51.87 43.41
CA ASP A 854 -33.27 -52.11 42.38
C ASP A 854 -33.13 -51.18 41.17
N SER A 855 -32.43 -50.05 41.31
CA SER A 855 -32.17 -49.09 40.23
C SER A 855 -30.79 -48.44 40.32
N TRP A 856 -30.36 -47.79 39.23
CA TRP A 856 -29.08 -47.07 39.15
C TRP A 856 -29.00 -45.83 40.04
N GLU A 857 -30.14 -45.33 40.51
CA GLU A 857 -30.27 -44.12 41.32
C GLU A 857 -30.47 -44.41 42.81
N GLN A 858 -30.84 -45.64 43.18
CA GLN A 858 -31.06 -46.03 44.56
C GLN A 858 -29.73 -46.01 45.35
N THR A 859 -29.78 -45.49 46.57
CA THR A 859 -28.64 -45.43 47.49
C THR A 859 -28.95 -46.18 48.78
N LEU A 860 -27.91 -46.66 49.45
CA LEU A 860 -27.99 -47.26 50.79
C LEU A 860 -27.39 -46.30 51.83
N PRO A 861 -27.98 -46.16 53.02
CA PRO A 861 -27.39 -45.36 54.10
C PRO A 861 -26.08 -45.99 54.57
N THR A 862 -25.06 -45.17 54.87
CA THR A 862 -23.74 -45.64 55.34
C THR A 862 -23.69 -45.99 56.82
N GLN A 863 -24.71 -45.60 57.57
CA GLN A 863 -24.87 -46.00 58.97
C GLN A 863 -26.04 -46.97 59.09
N LEU A 864 -25.81 -48.02 59.86
CA LEU A 864 -26.83 -49.02 60.13
C LEU A 864 -27.95 -48.40 60.99
N GLN A 865 -29.20 -48.45 60.51
CA GLN A 865 -30.39 -48.02 61.23
C GLN A 865 -31.28 -49.24 61.55
N GLY A 866 -31.00 -49.91 62.67
CA GLY A 866 -31.69 -51.13 63.07
C GLY A 866 -30.96 -52.40 62.63
N SER A 867 -31.67 -53.40 62.11
CA SER A 867 -31.05 -54.62 61.58
C SER A 867 -30.58 -54.44 60.13
N PRO A 868 -29.42 -55.00 59.72
CA PRO A 868 -28.94 -54.90 58.34
C PRO A 868 -29.96 -55.46 57.35
N ALA A 869 -30.04 -54.87 56.15
CA ALA A 869 -30.85 -55.42 55.08
C ALA A 869 -30.21 -56.72 54.53
N PRO A 870 -31.00 -57.62 53.90
CA PRO A 870 -30.47 -58.81 53.23
C PRO A 870 -29.34 -58.47 52.24
N ASP A 871 -28.31 -59.32 52.23
CA ASP A 871 -27.10 -59.18 51.38
C ASP A 871 -26.38 -57.82 51.48
N THR A 872 -26.57 -57.09 52.58
CA THR A 872 -25.92 -55.81 52.85
C THR A 872 -24.89 -55.93 53.96
N VAL A 873 -23.70 -55.37 53.74
CA VAL A 873 -22.57 -55.39 54.67
C VAL A 873 -22.11 -53.96 54.94
N TYR A 874 -21.91 -53.65 56.21
CA TYR A 874 -21.33 -52.40 56.68
C TYR A 874 -19.90 -52.68 57.15
N ILE A 875 -18.96 -51.81 56.81
CA ILE A 875 -17.55 -51.93 57.15
C ILE A 875 -17.08 -50.59 57.72
N GLU A 876 -16.52 -50.60 58.92
CA GLU A 876 -15.80 -49.47 59.50
C GLU A 876 -14.33 -49.87 59.70
N CYS A 877 -13.38 -49.04 59.27
CA CYS A 877 -11.94 -49.32 59.40
C CYS A 877 -11.09 -48.04 59.23
N GLN A 878 -9.79 -48.12 59.51
CA GLN A 878 -8.86 -47.01 59.25
C GLN A 878 -8.38 -46.95 57.80
N SER A 879 -8.27 -48.09 57.12
CA SER A 879 -7.90 -48.19 55.71
C SER A 879 -8.73 -49.28 55.05
N LEU A 880 -9.27 -48.99 53.85
CA LEU A 880 -9.96 -49.96 53.01
C LEU A 880 -9.32 -49.97 51.62
N GLN A 881 -8.72 -51.10 51.27
CA GLN A 881 -8.16 -51.35 49.96
C GLN A 881 -9.04 -52.30 49.15
N VAL A 882 -9.26 -51.94 47.90
CA VAL A 882 -9.96 -52.70 46.87
C VAL A 882 -8.97 -52.95 45.73
N ALA A 883 -8.82 -54.19 45.31
CA ALA A 883 -7.96 -54.57 44.20
C ALA A 883 -8.62 -55.62 43.30
N GLN A 884 -8.34 -55.62 42.01
CA GLN A 884 -8.65 -56.78 41.16
C GLN A 884 -7.57 -57.87 41.31
N SER A 885 -7.99 -59.14 41.34
CA SER A 885 -7.06 -60.25 41.54
C SER A 885 -5.99 -60.34 40.43
N PRO A 886 -4.76 -60.75 40.74
CA PRO A 886 -3.71 -60.97 39.73
C PRO A 886 -4.08 -61.99 38.63
N ALA A 887 -4.93 -62.97 38.95
CA ALA A 887 -5.34 -64.01 38.01
C ALA A 887 -6.39 -63.51 37.01
N ALA A 888 -7.29 -62.62 37.42
CA ALA A 888 -8.24 -61.96 36.53
C ALA A 888 -7.52 -61.03 35.51
N ARG A 889 -6.39 -60.43 35.88
CA ARG A 889 -5.57 -59.60 34.98
C ARG A 889 -4.95 -60.35 33.78
N LEU A 890 -4.81 -61.68 33.88
CA LEU A 890 -4.30 -62.53 32.79
C LEU A 890 -5.40 -62.99 31.81
N GLN A 891 -6.66 -62.89 32.22
CA GLN A 891 -7.82 -63.35 31.44
C GLN A 891 -8.63 -62.13 31.03
N ARG A 892 -8.40 -61.65 29.79
CA ARG A 892 -8.84 -60.34 29.27
C ARG A 892 -10.36 -60.26 28.97
N ASP A 893 -11.21 -60.89 29.79
CA ASP A 893 -12.67 -60.76 29.73
C ASP A 893 -13.13 -59.71 30.77
N PRO A 894 -13.70 -58.56 30.36
CA PRO A 894 -14.19 -57.50 31.25
C PRO A 894 -15.27 -57.96 32.23
N ARG A 895 -15.89 -59.13 31.99
CA ARG A 895 -17.01 -59.64 32.79
C ARG A 895 -16.57 -60.42 34.03
N THR A 896 -15.28 -60.68 34.24
CA THR A 896 -14.78 -61.64 35.26
C THR A 896 -13.61 -61.12 36.10
N GLY A 897 -13.68 -59.89 36.58
CA GLY A 897 -12.74 -59.37 37.58
C GLY A 897 -13.10 -59.84 38.99
N SER A 898 -12.42 -60.85 39.53
CA SER A 898 -12.58 -61.18 40.96
C SER A 898 -11.94 -60.11 41.83
N VAL A 899 -12.68 -59.63 42.82
CA VAL A 899 -12.29 -58.53 43.72
C VAL A 899 -11.59 -59.07 44.97
N GLU A 900 -10.49 -58.43 45.37
CA GLU A 900 -9.87 -58.55 46.68
C GLU A 900 -10.16 -57.28 47.51
N LEU A 901 -10.63 -57.47 48.74
CA LEU A 901 -10.83 -56.41 49.72
C LEU A 901 -9.88 -56.62 50.90
N LEU A 902 -9.25 -55.56 51.37
CA LEU A 902 -8.40 -55.56 52.56
C LEU A 902 -8.77 -54.35 53.43
N ALA A 903 -9.36 -54.60 54.59
CA ALA A 903 -9.62 -53.58 55.60
C ALA A 903 -8.58 -53.70 56.72
N GLU A 904 -8.03 -52.58 57.18
CA GLU A 904 -6.98 -52.53 58.20
C GLU A 904 -7.23 -51.44 59.23
N GLY A 905 -6.85 -51.72 60.48
CA GLY A 905 -6.94 -50.83 61.62
C GLY A 905 -8.39 -50.68 62.13
N HIS A 906 -8.67 -51.23 63.31
CA HIS A 906 -9.99 -51.12 63.96
C HIS A 906 -11.15 -51.52 63.03
N VAL A 907 -11.06 -52.72 62.44
CA VAL A 907 -12.04 -53.20 61.48
C VAL A 907 -13.28 -53.71 62.22
N ILE A 908 -14.44 -53.17 61.87
CA ILE A 908 -15.76 -53.61 62.32
C ILE A 908 -16.58 -53.93 61.08
N ILE A 909 -17.12 -55.15 60.99
CA ILE A 909 -17.96 -55.59 59.88
C ILE A 909 -19.29 -56.06 60.43
N GLU A 910 -20.39 -55.50 59.93
CA GLU A 910 -21.75 -55.83 60.35
C GLU A 910 -22.59 -56.29 59.16
N GLY A 911 -23.35 -57.37 59.33
CA GLY A 911 -24.21 -57.91 58.29
C GLY A 911 -25.22 -58.93 58.81
N LEU A 912 -26.02 -59.53 57.91
CA LEU A 912 -26.93 -60.62 58.28
C LEU A 912 -26.22 -61.98 58.27
N ALA A 913 -26.52 -62.78 59.30
CA ALA A 913 -26.20 -64.19 59.38
C ALA A 913 -27.49 -65.00 59.13
N GLY A 914 -27.65 -65.54 57.92
CA GLY A 914 -28.89 -66.20 57.48
C GLY A 914 -30.05 -65.22 57.26
N ASN A 915 -31.30 -65.70 57.32
CA ASN A 915 -32.48 -64.88 56.98
C ASN A 915 -32.90 -63.85 58.04
N GLN A 916 -32.46 -63.99 59.30
CA GLN A 916 -32.90 -63.12 60.43
C GLN A 916 -31.84 -62.86 61.51
N GLY A 917 -30.65 -63.47 61.41
CA GLY A 917 -29.59 -63.24 62.39
C GLY A 917 -28.68 -62.08 61.98
N THR A 918 -27.99 -61.47 62.94
CA THR A 918 -26.94 -60.48 62.68
C THR A 918 -25.57 -61.03 63.06
N PHE A 919 -24.52 -60.58 62.41
CA PHE A 919 -23.16 -60.78 62.87
C PHE A 919 -22.41 -59.45 62.92
N THR A 920 -21.50 -59.35 63.89
CA THR A 920 -20.53 -58.26 64.03
C THR A 920 -19.16 -58.89 64.19
N ALA A 921 -18.25 -58.59 63.28
CA ALA A 921 -16.85 -59.03 63.31
C ALA A 921 -15.94 -57.85 63.65
N ASN A 922 -15.14 -57.97 64.71
CA ASN A 922 -14.11 -57.01 65.07
C ASN A 922 -12.72 -57.61 64.84
N ALA A 923 -11.84 -56.91 64.14
CA ALA A 923 -10.48 -57.37 63.87
C ALA A 923 -9.50 -56.19 63.69
N HIS A 924 -8.20 -56.49 63.64
CA HIS A 924 -7.21 -55.52 63.19
C HIS A 924 -7.09 -55.52 61.65
N ILE A 925 -7.18 -56.70 61.04
CA ILE A 925 -7.12 -56.90 59.59
C ILE A 925 -8.30 -57.79 59.18
N ALA A 926 -9.01 -57.41 58.13
CA ALA A 926 -9.97 -58.27 57.44
C ALA A 926 -9.63 -58.33 55.95
N LYS A 927 -9.51 -59.53 55.39
CA LYS A 927 -9.26 -59.73 53.96
C LYS A 927 -10.35 -60.59 53.35
N TYR A 928 -10.82 -60.22 52.17
CA TYR A 928 -11.72 -61.01 51.34
C TYR A 928 -11.11 -61.22 49.96
N ASP A 929 -11.14 -62.45 49.46
CA ASP A 929 -10.75 -62.81 48.10
C ASP A 929 -11.93 -63.52 47.44
N GLN A 930 -12.57 -62.82 46.50
CA GLN A 930 -13.79 -63.30 45.83
C GLN A 930 -13.55 -64.57 45.02
N GLN A 931 -12.38 -64.71 44.37
CA GLN A 931 -12.06 -65.87 43.54
C GLN A 931 -11.89 -67.13 44.38
N LYS A 932 -11.24 -66.99 45.53
CA LYS A 932 -11.07 -68.09 46.48
C LYS A 932 -12.28 -68.28 47.37
N SER A 933 -13.24 -67.34 47.35
CA SER A 933 -14.34 -67.23 48.30
C SER A 933 -13.84 -67.32 49.76
N LYS A 934 -12.67 -66.73 50.01
CA LYS A 934 -11.97 -66.80 51.30
C LYS A 934 -12.07 -65.48 52.02
N PHE A 935 -12.38 -65.57 53.30
CA PHE A 935 -12.41 -64.47 54.24
C PHE A 935 -11.40 -64.73 55.36
N LEU A 936 -10.65 -63.72 55.75
CA LEU A 936 -9.65 -63.78 56.79
C LEU A 936 -9.92 -62.64 57.78
N LEU A 937 -10.02 -62.96 59.06
CA LEU A 937 -9.97 -61.99 60.16
C LEU A 937 -8.71 -62.24 60.98
N GLN A 938 -8.02 -61.18 61.38
CA GLN A 938 -6.81 -61.27 62.18
C GLN A 938 -6.70 -60.13 63.20
N GLY A 939 -6.30 -60.46 64.43
CA GLY A 939 -5.99 -59.49 65.49
C GLY A 939 -4.59 -58.87 65.37
N ASP A 940 -4.28 -57.84 66.14
CA ASP A 940 -2.98 -57.13 66.11
C ASP A 940 -1.89 -57.80 66.98
N GLY A 941 -2.19 -58.96 67.57
CA GLY A 941 -1.34 -59.67 68.53
C GLY A 941 -1.54 -59.25 69.99
N VAL A 942 -2.18 -58.11 70.25
CA VAL A 942 -2.59 -57.63 71.59
C VAL A 942 -4.09 -57.80 71.80
N ARG A 943 -4.90 -57.44 70.80
CA ARG A 943 -6.35 -57.61 70.71
C ARG A 943 -6.65 -58.74 69.71
N PRO A 944 -7.29 -59.84 70.15
CA PRO A 944 -7.72 -60.89 69.23
C PRO A 944 -8.89 -60.40 68.36
N ALA A 945 -9.12 -61.07 67.22
CA ALA A 945 -10.31 -60.87 66.42
C ALA A 945 -11.53 -61.50 67.13
N THR A 946 -12.67 -60.82 67.14
CA THR A 946 -13.93 -61.34 67.68
C THR A 946 -15.01 -61.43 66.61
N LEU A 947 -15.81 -62.49 66.66
CA LEU A 947 -16.99 -62.67 65.83
C LEU A 947 -18.18 -62.89 66.76
N THR A 948 -19.14 -61.97 66.73
CA THR A 948 -20.36 -62.04 67.54
C THR A 948 -21.54 -62.28 66.63
N GLY A 949 -22.27 -63.37 66.82
CA GLY A 949 -23.49 -63.70 66.07
C GLY A 949 -24.72 -63.69 66.95
N GLN A 950 -25.85 -63.21 66.41
CA GLN A 950 -27.16 -63.23 67.06
C GLN A 950 -28.17 -63.89 66.12
N LYS A 951 -28.82 -65.00 66.52
CA LYS A 951 -29.72 -65.77 65.61
C LYS A 951 -31.01 -65.03 65.21
N SER A 952 -31.50 -64.11 66.05
CA SER A 952 -32.68 -63.28 65.81
C SER A 952 -32.60 -62.04 66.72
N PRO A 953 -33.18 -60.88 66.36
CA PRO A 953 -33.12 -59.68 67.20
C PRO A 953 -33.57 -59.97 68.65
N GLY A 954 -32.66 -59.78 69.61
CA GLY A 954 -32.90 -60.05 71.04
C GLY A 954 -32.50 -61.44 71.55
N ALA A 955 -32.05 -62.36 70.69
CA ALA A 955 -31.51 -63.67 71.09
C ALA A 955 -30.15 -63.55 71.79
N GLN A 956 -29.72 -64.61 72.51
CA GLN A 956 -28.42 -64.64 73.18
C GLN A 956 -27.27 -64.49 72.16
N LEU A 957 -26.38 -63.54 72.43
CA LEU A 957 -25.19 -63.27 71.62
C LEU A 957 -24.20 -64.44 71.76
N ASN A 958 -23.74 -64.99 70.64
CA ASN A 958 -22.67 -65.98 70.58
C ASN A 958 -21.40 -65.28 70.13
N GLU A 959 -20.53 -64.94 71.09
CA GLU A 959 -19.23 -64.30 70.83
C GLU A 959 -18.12 -65.35 70.79
N GLN A 960 -17.24 -65.22 69.79
CA GLN A 960 -16.09 -66.10 69.58
C GLN A 960 -14.85 -65.26 69.34
N THR A 961 -13.70 -65.75 69.83
CA THR A 961 -12.45 -65.00 69.84
C THR A 961 -11.31 -65.84 69.26
N PHE A 962 -10.51 -65.26 68.36
CA PHE A 962 -9.44 -65.93 67.63
C PHE A 962 -8.25 -64.97 67.40
N ASN A 963 -7.02 -65.46 67.29
CA ASN A 963 -5.92 -64.61 66.81
C ASN A 963 -6.02 -64.40 65.30
N SER A 964 -6.41 -65.46 64.58
CA SER A 964 -6.73 -65.42 63.15
C SER A 964 -7.80 -66.46 62.82
N LEU A 965 -8.77 -66.08 61.99
CA LEU A 965 -9.85 -66.92 61.46
C LEU A 965 -9.82 -66.85 59.94
N GLU A 966 -9.57 -67.96 59.28
CA GLU A 966 -9.75 -68.14 57.84
C GLU A 966 -11.06 -68.91 57.61
N TYR A 967 -11.93 -68.38 56.76
CA TYR A 967 -13.22 -68.98 56.41
C TYR A 967 -13.34 -69.08 54.89
N ASN A 968 -13.68 -70.26 54.40
CA ASN A 968 -13.95 -70.51 52.99
C ASN A 968 -15.45 -70.68 52.78
N GLN A 969 -16.07 -69.69 52.15
CA GLN A 969 -17.51 -69.66 51.89
C GLN A 969 -17.95 -70.75 50.91
N SER A 970 -17.08 -71.19 50.00
CA SER A 970 -17.43 -72.19 48.98
C SER A 970 -17.51 -73.61 49.55
N THR A 971 -16.73 -73.89 50.59
CA THR A 971 -16.67 -75.21 51.25
C THR A 971 -17.31 -75.22 52.64
N ASP A 972 -17.72 -74.06 53.15
CA ASP A 972 -18.18 -73.84 54.53
C ASP A 972 -17.16 -74.30 55.59
N GLU A 973 -15.87 -74.33 55.22
CA GLU A 973 -14.78 -74.72 56.12
C GLU A 973 -14.14 -73.49 56.75
N TRP A 974 -13.82 -73.56 58.04
CA TRP A 974 -13.06 -72.54 58.73
C TRP A 974 -11.87 -73.12 59.50
N LYS A 975 -10.83 -72.30 59.64
CA LYS A 975 -9.63 -72.61 60.40
C LYS A 975 -9.30 -71.42 61.29
N ALA A 976 -9.20 -71.65 62.59
CA ALA A 976 -8.78 -70.64 63.55
C ALA A 976 -7.44 -70.99 64.20
N THR A 977 -6.65 -69.97 64.54
CA THR A 977 -5.41 -70.09 65.32
C THR A 977 -5.44 -69.12 66.51
N GLY A 978 -4.87 -69.51 67.66
CA GLY A 978 -4.90 -68.72 68.91
C GLY A 978 -5.92 -69.20 69.95
N VAL A 979 -5.86 -68.65 71.17
CA VAL A 979 -6.60 -69.15 72.35
C VAL A 979 -8.11 -68.96 72.20
N GLY A 980 -8.82 -70.07 71.95
CA GLY A 980 -10.27 -70.15 71.98
C GLY A 980 -10.81 -70.63 73.34
N ARG A 981 -11.86 -69.96 73.82
CA ARG A 981 -12.97 -70.59 74.55
C ARG A 981 -14.25 -70.24 73.78
N GLY A 982 -14.83 -71.23 73.10
CA GLY A 982 -16.13 -71.09 72.44
C GLY A 982 -16.44 -72.29 71.54
N GLN A 983 -17.60 -72.90 71.71
CA GLN A 983 -18.15 -73.91 70.81
C GLN A 983 -18.85 -73.18 69.64
N LEU A 984 -18.40 -73.45 68.41
CA LEU A 984 -18.97 -72.90 67.19
C LEU A 984 -20.32 -73.53 66.86
N ASN A 985 -21.38 -73.12 67.58
CA ASN A 985 -22.76 -73.40 67.20
C ASN A 985 -23.34 -72.16 66.51
N GLY A 986 -23.25 -72.10 65.17
CA GLY A 986 -23.81 -70.95 64.45
C GLY A 986 -23.50 -70.77 62.97
N PHE A 987 -22.75 -71.65 62.31
CA PHE A 987 -22.74 -71.72 60.85
C PHE A 987 -23.57 -72.93 60.40
N PRO A 988 -24.49 -72.78 59.42
CA PRO A 988 -25.35 -73.88 59.00
C PRO A 988 -24.55 -74.93 58.22
N GLY A 989 -24.04 -75.94 58.94
CA GLY A 989 -23.55 -77.16 58.31
C GLY A 989 -24.72 -77.90 57.65
N LYS A 990 -24.68 -77.92 56.32
CA LYS A 990 -25.56 -78.62 55.34
C LYS A 990 -27.07 -78.54 55.53
#